data_AF-A0A2R6JDK4-F1
#
_entry.id   AF-A0A2R6JDK4-F1
#
_cell.length_a   1.000
_cell.length_b   1.000
_cell.length_c   1.000
_cell.angle_alpha   90.00
_cell.angle_beta   90.00
_cell.angle_gamma   90.00
#
_symmetry.space_group_name_H-M   'P 1'
#
loop_
_entity.id
_entity.type
_entity.pdbx_description
1 polymer ?
#
loop_
_entity_poly.entity_id
_entity_poly.type
_entity_poly.pdbx_seq_one_letter_code
_entity_poly.pdbx_strand_id
1 'polypeptide(L)'
;MTDPPEVVGFLHDGPRSAEQAAALEWLDGTSTAAEPVRFDALADAADRFDALWWHREAPLEASPSPLSAHAPAVERHLASGGGLLLTLRAMADVDALGIETVPPDAVGAETVADPTGVLWRRLHDDHPAVESFDDLRLRVCDRGAIGTAAYESVLPARGEVLASTVRGDHDVPHRMPVVGWDVDPGSVLGVGAPLSFDRPAAEAVAATRDRLVAGCLAAVADDVPEPGRPRDAGEMAAMRRALDADDRPTYHVTAPANWLNDPNGLVRWNGRFHVFYQYNPAGPFHDTIHWGHASSEDLVRWRDEPVALSPSPDGPDRDGCWSGCAIDDDGTPALLYTGGDGRRQLPCLAIAADDALRRWEKHPDNPVIKAPPSDVDVLETEHWEAEFRDHCVWREAGRWQQIIGTGLVDRGGAALRYSSEDLREWRYEGPLLVGEWTSDDTVWECPELLDLGDRRLLHVSNCEDVVYFLGELRDGRFAVDRRGILDHGDFYAPQSLADGDRHVTFGWLPEARDLDAQWDAGWSGALSLPRVLSVGPDGDLRQRPAAEVERLRTERLLDGATFELSAGERRRLDVAGRTLEFDLEVRLRDAAAAELSVFESPDRAERTTLRYGRDGELAVDRTAASDDSRVTADTQRMAVPPHDEPLSLRCFLDRSVLEVYANGRHCLTSRIYPTRDDSVGVSLAADDGRATVRDLSVWRLGDGYPRSPPDER
;
A
#
# COMPACT_ATOMS: atom_id res chain seq x y z
N MET A 1 10.57 28.77 -6.33
CA MET A 1 11.45 29.25 -7.42
C MET A 1 12.86 29.29 -6.89
N THR A 2 13.48 28.13 -7.01
CA THR A 2 14.92 27.90 -6.97
C THR A 2 15.61 28.70 -8.07
N ASP A 3 16.83 29.17 -7.80
CA ASP A 3 17.60 29.95 -8.79
C ASP A 3 18.24 28.97 -9.80
N PRO A 4 18.32 29.30 -11.08
CA PRO A 4 18.99 28.43 -12.05
C PRO A 4 20.50 28.35 -11.76
N PRO A 5 21.18 27.23 -12.09
CA PRO A 5 22.63 27.14 -11.96
C PRO A 5 23.35 28.26 -12.71
N GLU A 6 24.45 28.75 -12.15
CA GLU A 6 25.31 29.73 -12.82
C GLU A 6 26.13 29.05 -13.93
N VAL A 7 26.70 27.87 -13.65
CA VAL A 7 27.54 27.11 -14.59
C VAL A 7 27.26 25.60 -14.54
N VAL A 8 26.87 25.04 -15.68
CA VAL A 8 26.65 23.59 -15.88
C VAL A 8 27.78 22.96 -16.67
N GLY A 9 28.37 21.89 -16.14
CA GLY A 9 29.31 21.02 -16.86
C GLY A 9 28.57 19.98 -17.69
N PHE A 10 28.45 20.19 -19.01
CA PHE A 10 27.78 19.26 -19.93
C PHE A 10 28.72 18.11 -20.31
N LEU A 11 28.50 16.94 -19.72
CA LEU A 11 29.38 15.78 -19.81
C LEU A 11 29.24 15.03 -21.13
N HIS A 12 30.38 14.63 -21.72
CA HIS A 12 30.40 13.76 -22.91
C HIS A 12 31.61 12.81 -22.95
N ASP A 13 31.45 11.67 -23.62
CA ASP A 13 32.42 10.57 -23.72
C ASP A 13 33.15 10.50 -25.08
N GLY A 14 32.78 11.35 -26.04
CA GLY A 14 33.27 11.28 -27.42
C GLY A 14 32.81 12.48 -28.26
N PRO A 15 32.79 12.34 -29.60
CA PRO A 15 32.02 13.24 -30.45
C PRO A 15 30.55 13.27 -30.00
N ARG A 16 29.99 14.46 -29.82
CA ARG A 16 28.59 14.64 -29.42
C ARG A 16 27.64 14.14 -30.49
N SER A 17 26.57 13.46 -30.08
CA SER A 17 25.45 13.13 -30.97
C SER A 17 24.69 14.38 -31.41
N ALA A 18 23.78 14.24 -32.38
CA ALA A 18 22.86 15.31 -32.78
C ALA A 18 22.00 15.77 -31.59
N GLU A 19 21.41 14.82 -30.88
CA GLU A 19 20.68 15.03 -29.62
C GLU A 19 21.50 15.81 -28.58
N GLN A 20 22.75 15.41 -28.30
CA GLN A 20 23.61 16.13 -27.35
C GLN A 20 23.96 17.56 -27.81
N ALA A 21 24.13 17.76 -29.12
CA ALA A 21 24.37 19.09 -29.67
C ALA A 21 23.13 19.98 -29.55
N ALA A 22 21.93 19.43 -29.78
CA ALA A 22 20.66 20.15 -29.65
C ALA A 22 20.34 20.50 -28.18
N ALA A 23 20.59 19.58 -27.25
CA ALA A 23 20.43 19.82 -25.81
C ALA A 23 21.36 20.94 -25.30
N LEU A 24 22.61 20.97 -25.78
CA LEU A 24 23.55 22.04 -25.45
C LEU A 24 23.16 23.38 -26.08
N GLU A 25 22.71 23.39 -27.34
CA GLU A 25 22.21 24.62 -28.00
C GLU A 25 20.99 25.18 -27.29
N TRP A 26 20.09 24.31 -26.81
CA TRP A 26 18.99 24.72 -25.96
C TRP A 26 19.48 25.37 -24.67
N LEU A 27 20.43 24.75 -23.96
CA LEU A 27 20.97 25.27 -22.70
C LEU A 27 21.67 26.62 -22.90
N ASP A 28 22.45 26.78 -23.97
CA ASP A 28 23.07 28.05 -24.37
C ASP A 28 22.04 29.17 -24.67
N GLY A 29 20.80 28.78 -25.01
CA GLY A 29 19.67 29.68 -25.20
C GLY A 29 18.99 30.13 -23.90
N THR A 30 19.35 29.54 -22.76
CA THR A 30 18.84 29.89 -21.43
C THR A 30 19.72 30.94 -20.74
N SER A 31 19.46 31.24 -19.47
CA SER A 31 20.31 32.12 -18.65
C SER A 31 21.52 31.40 -18.01
N THR A 32 21.61 30.08 -18.15
CA THR A 32 22.66 29.24 -17.52
C THR A 32 23.87 29.10 -18.45
N ALA A 33 25.09 29.31 -17.93
CA ALA A 33 26.29 29.07 -18.71
C ALA A 33 26.56 27.56 -18.84
N ALA A 34 26.82 27.07 -20.06
CA ALA A 34 27.13 25.66 -20.31
C ALA A 34 28.58 25.49 -20.79
N GLU A 35 29.32 24.57 -20.17
CA GLU A 35 30.65 24.17 -20.63
C GLU A 35 30.67 22.68 -20.99
N PRO A 36 30.96 22.31 -22.25
CA PRO A 36 31.17 20.92 -22.62
C PRO A 36 32.43 20.36 -21.98
N VAL A 37 32.30 19.28 -21.21
CA VAL A 37 33.42 18.64 -20.49
C VAL A 37 33.51 17.17 -20.88
N ARG A 38 34.69 16.76 -21.32
CA ARG A 38 34.99 15.33 -21.51
C ARG A 38 35.18 14.66 -20.15
N PHE A 39 34.68 13.44 -19.98
CA PHE A 39 34.90 12.66 -18.75
C PHE A 39 36.37 12.53 -18.36
N ASP A 40 37.28 12.42 -19.33
CA ASP A 40 38.73 12.34 -19.10
C ASP A 40 39.36 13.64 -18.56
N ALA A 41 38.68 14.78 -18.73
CA ALA A 41 39.10 16.09 -18.22
C ALA A 41 38.34 16.50 -16.94
N LEU A 42 37.31 15.76 -16.53
CA LEU A 42 36.45 16.11 -15.39
C LEU A 42 37.25 16.21 -14.07
N ALA A 43 38.25 15.35 -13.90
CA ALA A 43 39.07 15.32 -12.68
C ALA A 43 39.78 16.64 -12.35
N ASP A 44 40.03 17.47 -13.37
CA ASP A 44 40.71 18.77 -13.25
C ASP A 44 39.75 19.97 -13.24
N ALA A 45 38.45 19.75 -13.51
CA ALA A 45 37.47 20.80 -13.75
C ALA A 45 36.21 20.70 -12.87
N ALA A 46 36.00 19.59 -12.15
CA ALA A 46 34.78 19.29 -11.39
C ALA A 46 34.34 20.41 -10.42
N ASP A 47 35.29 21.07 -9.75
CA ASP A 47 34.99 22.09 -8.72
C ASP A 47 34.52 23.44 -9.30
N ARG A 48 34.37 23.55 -10.62
CA ARG A 48 33.99 24.78 -11.33
C ARG A 48 32.49 24.87 -11.66
N PHE A 49 31.77 23.78 -11.47
CA PHE A 49 30.39 23.63 -11.92
C PHE A 49 29.49 23.52 -10.69
N ASP A 50 28.30 24.12 -10.77
CA ASP A 50 27.26 23.95 -9.75
C ASP A 50 26.59 22.59 -9.93
N ALA A 51 26.39 22.22 -11.20
CA ALA A 51 25.84 20.92 -11.59
C ALA A 51 26.56 20.34 -12.79
N LEU A 52 26.69 19.02 -12.80
CA LEU A 52 27.06 18.24 -13.97
C LEU A 52 25.80 17.70 -14.64
N TRP A 53 25.73 17.80 -15.97
CA TRP A 53 24.63 17.21 -16.73
C TRP A 53 25.17 16.21 -17.75
N TRP A 54 24.77 14.96 -17.59
CA TRP A 54 25.02 13.92 -18.58
C TRP A 54 23.73 13.52 -19.30
N HIS A 55 23.68 13.86 -20.58
CA HIS A 55 22.54 13.63 -21.46
C HIS A 55 22.92 12.63 -22.55
N ARG A 56 22.18 11.51 -22.66
CA ARG A 56 22.53 10.47 -23.63
C ARG A 56 21.37 9.61 -24.11
N GLU A 57 21.13 9.62 -25.42
CA GLU A 57 20.14 8.72 -26.04
C GLU A 57 20.69 7.31 -26.32
N ALA A 58 21.91 7.17 -26.82
CA ALA A 58 22.49 5.88 -27.22
C ALA A 58 23.02 5.08 -26.01
N PRO A 59 22.97 3.73 -26.01
CA PRO A 59 23.64 2.95 -24.98
C PRO A 59 25.16 3.14 -25.02
N LEU A 60 25.83 2.81 -23.91
CA LEU A 60 27.28 2.57 -23.92
C LEU A 60 27.53 1.11 -24.34
N GLU A 61 28.25 0.91 -25.44
CA GLU A 61 28.45 -0.42 -26.03
C GLU A 61 29.59 -1.22 -25.36
N ALA A 62 30.35 -0.62 -24.43
CA ALA A 62 31.52 -1.25 -23.81
C ALA A 62 31.22 -1.79 -22.40
N SER A 63 31.78 -2.97 -22.09
CA SER A 63 31.74 -3.61 -20.78
C SER A 63 33.17 -3.94 -20.30
N PRO A 64 33.63 -3.42 -19.14
CA PRO A 64 32.92 -2.51 -18.24
C PRO A 64 32.64 -1.15 -18.91
N SER A 65 31.64 -0.43 -18.38
CA SER A 65 31.28 0.91 -18.87
C SER A 65 32.54 1.80 -18.86
N PRO A 66 32.79 2.60 -19.92
CA PRO A 66 33.94 3.49 -19.96
C PRO A 66 33.90 4.53 -18.83
N LEU A 67 32.73 4.73 -18.23
CA LEU A 67 32.50 5.65 -17.12
C LEU A 67 33.04 5.16 -15.78
N SER A 68 33.23 3.85 -15.61
CA SER A 68 33.76 3.31 -14.34
C SER A 68 35.16 3.86 -14.04
N ALA A 69 35.94 4.21 -15.06
CA ALA A 69 37.25 4.86 -14.86
C ALA A 69 37.15 6.32 -14.36
N HIS A 70 35.98 6.93 -14.49
CA HIS A 70 35.71 8.34 -14.20
C HIS A 70 34.79 8.54 -12.99
N ALA A 71 34.19 7.48 -12.44
CA ALA A 71 33.38 7.52 -11.22
C ALA A 71 34.07 8.30 -10.06
N PRO A 72 35.38 8.13 -9.77
CA PRO A 72 36.03 8.89 -8.69
C PRO A 72 36.05 10.42 -8.88
N ALA A 73 35.93 10.91 -10.12
CA ALA A 73 35.84 12.35 -10.39
C ALA A 73 34.42 12.87 -10.10
N VAL A 74 33.39 12.09 -10.44
CA VAL A 74 31.98 12.37 -10.13
C VAL A 74 31.76 12.30 -8.62
N GLU A 75 32.25 11.26 -7.95
CA GLU A 75 32.19 11.11 -6.49
C GLU A 75 32.80 12.32 -5.78
N ARG A 76 33.92 12.85 -6.27
CA ARG A 76 34.56 14.04 -5.69
C ARG A 76 33.69 15.29 -5.84
N HIS A 77 33.06 15.46 -7.00
CA HIS A 77 32.13 16.57 -7.25
C HIS A 77 30.94 16.52 -6.28
N LEU A 78 30.29 15.36 -6.17
CA LEU A 78 29.18 15.13 -5.26
C LEU A 78 29.60 15.35 -3.79
N ALA A 79 30.77 14.84 -3.39
CA ALA A 79 31.31 15.05 -2.04
C ALA A 79 31.67 16.51 -1.72
N SER A 80 31.72 17.38 -2.73
CA SER A 80 31.90 18.83 -2.56
C SER A 80 30.59 19.62 -2.49
N GLY A 81 29.44 18.94 -2.60
CA GLY A 81 28.10 19.54 -2.63
C GLY A 81 27.58 19.84 -4.03
N GLY A 82 28.28 19.41 -5.09
CA GLY A 82 27.83 19.58 -6.46
C GLY A 82 26.75 18.57 -6.84
N GLY A 83 25.92 18.92 -7.82
CA GLY A 83 24.83 18.08 -8.32
C GLY A 83 25.15 17.30 -9.59
N LEU A 84 24.43 16.19 -9.80
CA LEU A 84 24.47 15.43 -11.05
C LEU A 84 23.08 15.17 -11.62
N LEU A 85 22.82 15.67 -12.83
CA LEU A 85 21.63 15.33 -13.61
C LEU A 85 21.98 14.26 -14.66
N LEU A 86 21.28 13.13 -14.62
CA LEU A 86 21.34 12.06 -15.61
C LEU A 86 20.03 12.06 -16.42
N THR A 87 20.09 12.12 -17.75
CA THR A 87 18.87 12.14 -18.58
C THR A 87 18.92 11.14 -19.72
N LEU A 88 17.74 10.67 -20.14
CA LEU A 88 17.58 9.56 -21.09
C LEU A 88 18.31 8.30 -20.58
N ARG A 89 19.08 7.62 -21.44
CA ARG A 89 19.79 6.39 -21.09
C ARG A 89 21.05 6.63 -20.26
N ALA A 90 21.43 7.87 -19.98
CA ALA A 90 22.53 8.14 -19.03
C ALA A 90 22.22 7.57 -17.62
N MET A 91 20.94 7.51 -17.24
CA MET A 91 20.52 6.90 -15.97
C MET A 91 20.80 5.39 -15.89
N ALA A 92 21.00 4.71 -17.02
CA ALA A 92 21.29 3.27 -17.04
C ALA A 92 22.67 2.92 -16.44
N ASP A 93 23.57 3.90 -16.31
CA ASP A 93 24.96 3.72 -15.87
C ASP A 93 25.20 4.21 -14.42
N VAL A 94 24.15 4.33 -13.61
CA VAL A 94 24.26 4.74 -12.19
C VAL A 94 25.14 3.80 -11.36
N ASP A 95 25.20 2.53 -11.72
CA ASP A 95 26.07 1.52 -11.11
C ASP A 95 27.52 1.70 -11.51
N ALA A 96 27.78 1.99 -12.79
CA ALA A 96 29.11 2.32 -13.29
C ALA A 96 29.68 3.59 -12.64
N LEU A 97 28.82 4.50 -12.19
CA LEU A 97 29.16 5.73 -11.46
C LEU A 97 29.23 5.55 -9.93
N GLY A 98 28.90 4.38 -9.39
CA GLY A 98 28.91 4.11 -7.93
C GLY A 98 27.71 4.70 -7.16
N ILE A 99 26.75 5.29 -7.86
CA ILE A 99 25.60 6.00 -7.29
C ILE A 99 24.54 5.03 -6.76
N GLU A 100 24.32 3.92 -7.45
CA GLU A 100 23.30 2.93 -7.15
C GLU A 100 23.82 1.53 -7.46
N THR A 101 23.43 0.51 -6.69
CA THR A 101 23.86 -0.88 -6.93
C THR A 101 22.89 -1.66 -7.79
N VAL A 102 21.63 -1.22 -7.86
CA VAL A 102 20.59 -1.79 -8.70
C VAL A 102 20.30 -0.81 -9.84
N PRO A 103 20.85 -1.00 -11.05
CA PRO A 103 20.56 -0.11 -12.17
C PRO A 103 19.12 -0.33 -12.70
N PRO A 104 18.59 0.62 -13.49
CA PRO A 104 17.30 0.44 -14.16
C PRO A 104 17.27 -0.83 -15.02
N ASP A 105 16.19 -1.61 -14.91
CA ASP A 105 16.01 -2.89 -15.61
C ASP A 105 15.24 -2.77 -16.93
N ALA A 106 14.55 -1.64 -17.16
CA ALA A 106 13.88 -1.31 -18.43
C ALA A 106 14.65 -0.23 -19.22
N VAL A 107 15.74 -0.65 -19.87
CA VAL A 107 16.60 0.23 -20.69
C VAL A 107 16.51 -0.17 -22.16
N GLY A 108 16.07 0.74 -23.03
CA GLY A 108 15.88 0.36 -24.42
C GLY A 108 15.28 1.43 -25.31
N ALA A 109 15.03 1.04 -26.56
CA ALA A 109 14.29 1.81 -27.53
C ALA A 109 12.89 1.23 -27.64
N GLU A 110 11.88 2.09 -27.73
CA GLU A 110 10.51 1.67 -28.00
C GLU A 110 9.87 2.66 -28.98
N THR A 111 8.71 2.32 -29.53
CA THR A 111 7.92 3.25 -30.34
C THR A 111 6.60 3.51 -29.65
N VAL A 112 6.28 4.78 -29.44
CA VAL A 112 5.04 5.20 -28.76
C VAL A 112 4.10 5.88 -29.75
N ALA A 113 2.81 5.57 -29.66
CA ALA A 113 1.78 6.11 -30.54
C ALA A 113 1.21 7.45 -30.02
N ASP A 114 1.23 7.61 -28.70
CA ASP A 114 0.62 8.72 -27.96
C ASP A 114 1.66 9.56 -27.20
N PRO A 115 1.34 10.83 -26.88
CA PRO A 115 2.16 11.69 -26.04
C PRO A 115 2.55 11.03 -24.74
N THR A 116 3.77 11.26 -24.28
CA THR A 116 4.30 10.60 -23.10
C THR A 116 5.25 11.49 -22.30
N GLY A 117 5.39 11.18 -21.02
CA GLY A 117 6.41 11.77 -20.17
C GLY A 117 6.34 11.22 -18.77
N VAL A 118 6.44 12.11 -17.80
CA VAL A 118 6.53 11.75 -16.39
C VAL A 118 5.18 11.95 -15.70
N LEU A 119 4.84 11.01 -14.83
CA LEU A 119 3.71 11.05 -13.92
C LEU A 119 4.29 11.26 -12.52
N TRP A 120 4.32 12.49 -12.04
CA TRP A 120 4.99 12.85 -10.79
C TRP A 120 4.19 12.38 -9.58
N ARG A 121 4.87 11.94 -8.51
CA ARG A 121 4.18 11.51 -7.28
C ARG A 121 3.70 12.72 -6.49
N ARG A 122 2.47 12.63 -5.98
CA ARG A 122 1.90 13.65 -5.08
C ARG A 122 2.78 13.96 -3.86
N LEU A 123 3.54 12.98 -3.38
CA LEU A 123 4.45 13.14 -2.25
C LEU A 123 5.58 14.16 -2.50
N HIS A 124 5.91 14.41 -3.78
CA HIS A 124 7.03 15.24 -4.20
C HIS A 124 6.57 16.34 -5.15
N ASP A 125 5.32 16.77 -5.09
CA ASP A 125 4.77 17.80 -5.97
C ASP A 125 5.29 19.22 -5.67
N ASP A 126 5.97 19.38 -4.53
CA ASP A 126 6.73 20.57 -4.12
C ASP A 126 8.20 20.53 -4.57
N HIS A 127 8.65 19.46 -5.22
CA HIS A 127 10.03 19.31 -5.67
C HIS A 127 10.41 20.41 -6.68
N PRO A 128 11.61 21.03 -6.60
CA PRO A 128 11.99 22.12 -7.50
C PRO A 128 11.91 21.79 -9.00
N ALA A 129 12.07 20.52 -9.36
CA ALA A 129 11.89 20.05 -10.73
C ALA A 129 10.47 20.27 -11.28
N VAL A 130 9.46 20.23 -10.40
CA VAL A 130 8.05 20.30 -10.80
C VAL A 130 7.21 21.34 -10.06
N GLU A 131 7.77 22.09 -9.10
CA GLU A 131 7.06 23.10 -8.28
C GLU A 131 6.28 24.15 -9.09
N SER A 132 6.65 24.29 -10.36
CA SER A 132 6.09 25.25 -11.27
C SER A 132 4.84 24.70 -12.00
N PHE A 133 4.66 23.39 -12.08
CA PHE A 133 3.50 22.76 -12.73
C PHE A 133 2.31 22.64 -11.77
N ASP A 134 1.10 22.82 -12.29
CA ASP A 134 -0.16 22.63 -11.55
C ASP A 134 -0.73 21.20 -11.73
N ASP A 135 -0.01 20.32 -12.43
CA ASP A 135 -0.44 18.96 -12.79
C ASP A 135 0.72 17.97 -12.57
N LEU A 136 0.37 16.74 -12.18
CA LEU A 136 1.31 15.63 -12.01
C LEU A 136 1.66 14.96 -13.35
N ARG A 137 0.82 15.11 -14.39
CA ARG A 137 0.94 14.41 -15.68
C ARG A 137 1.65 15.25 -16.74
N LEU A 138 2.98 15.20 -16.78
CA LEU A 138 3.82 16.04 -17.64
C LEU A 138 4.24 15.30 -18.91
N ARG A 139 3.64 15.67 -20.05
CA ARG A 139 3.97 15.12 -21.37
C ARG A 139 5.17 15.88 -21.97
N VAL A 140 6.27 15.17 -22.19
CA VAL A 140 7.56 15.72 -22.65
C VAL A 140 8.00 15.21 -24.03
N CYS A 141 7.27 14.26 -24.60
CA CYS A 141 7.49 13.72 -25.94
C CYS A 141 6.14 13.44 -26.63
N ASP A 142 6.03 13.68 -27.95
CA ASP A 142 4.79 13.49 -28.71
C ASP A 142 4.53 12.03 -29.10
N ARG A 143 5.35 11.47 -30.00
CA ARG A 143 5.19 10.10 -30.51
C ARG A 143 6.41 9.71 -31.34
N GLY A 144 6.55 8.42 -31.59
CA GLY A 144 7.61 7.86 -32.41
C GLY A 144 8.59 7.02 -31.61
N ALA A 145 9.74 6.72 -32.21
CA ALA A 145 10.79 5.96 -31.55
C ALA A 145 11.37 6.80 -30.41
N ILE A 146 11.53 6.26 -29.20
CA ILE A 146 12.11 6.97 -28.05
C ILE A 146 13.16 6.09 -27.38
N GLY A 147 14.15 6.72 -26.74
CA GLY A 147 15.08 6.06 -25.84
C GLY A 147 14.72 6.35 -24.38
N THR A 148 14.69 5.31 -23.55
CA THR A 148 14.34 5.44 -22.14
C THR A 148 15.21 4.55 -21.25
N ALA A 149 15.28 4.93 -19.99
CA ALA A 149 15.71 4.07 -18.88
C ALA A 149 14.66 4.21 -17.76
N ALA A 150 14.22 3.10 -17.18
CA ALA A 150 13.27 3.09 -16.09
C ALA A 150 13.46 1.85 -15.22
N TYR A 151 13.04 1.95 -13.97
CA TYR A 151 12.80 0.78 -13.14
C TYR A 151 11.41 0.25 -13.46
N GLU A 152 11.26 -1.07 -13.55
CA GLU A 152 9.98 -1.77 -13.70
C GLU A 152 9.83 -2.90 -12.69
N SER A 153 10.78 -3.84 -12.58
CA SER A 153 10.61 -5.03 -11.72
C SER A 153 11.37 -4.95 -10.39
N VAL A 154 12.51 -4.27 -10.34
CA VAL A 154 13.32 -4.15 -9.12
C VAL A 154 13.57 -2.69 -8.82
N LEU A 155 13.14 -2.23 -7.65
CA LEU A 155 13.37 -0.84 -7.24
C LEU A 155 14.86 -0.57 -6.96
N PRO A 156 15.30 0.70 -7.08
CA PRO A 156 16.64 1.10 -6.64
C PRO A 156 16.87 0.70 -5.17
N ALA A 157 18.11 0.38 -4.79
CA ALA A 157 18.40 0.02 -3.41
C ALA A 157 18.42 1.25 -2.50
N ARG A 158 18.92 2.39 -3.01
CA ARG A 158 19.09 3.64 -2.26
C ARG A 158 18.21 4.78 -2.75
N GLY A 159 17.98 4.85 -4.07
CA GLY A 159 17.21 5.92 -4.69
C GLY A 159 15.73 5.93 -4.29
N GLU A 160 15.14 7.12 -4.30
CA GLU A 160 13.69 7.33 -4.17
C GLU A 160 13.07 7.57 -5.54
N VAL A 161 12.04 6.81 -5.88
CA VAL A 161 11.28 6.99 -7.13
C VAL A 161 10.48 8.28 -7.04
N LEU A 162 10.73 9.28 -7.88
CA LEU A 162 10.00 10.56 -7.82
C LEU A 162 8.79 10.60 -8.77
N ALA A 163 8.86 9.85 -9.87
CA ALA A 163 7.81 9.82 -10.87
C ALA A 163 7.75 8.47 -11.62
N SER A 164 6.54 8.15 -12.07
CA SER A 164 6.24 7.08 -13.00
C SER A 164 6.03 7.63 -14.41
N THR A 165 5.41 6.87 -15.31
CA THR A 165 5.21 7.25 -16.72
C THR A 165 3.75 7.61 -16.99
N VAL A 166 3.52 8.58 -17.86
CA VAL A 166 2.20 8.85 -18.47
C VAL A 166 2.24 8.55 -19.97
N ARG A 167 1.17 7.97 -20.53
CA ARG A 167 0.98 7.62 -21.95
C ARG A 167 -0.41 8.03 -22.42
N GLY A 168 -0.48 9.01 -23.32
CA GLY A 168 -1.75 9.60 -23.74
C GLY A 168 -2.47 10.18 -22.52
N ASP A 169 -3.62 9.60 -22.19
CA ASP A 169 -4.42 9.93 -21.00
C ASP A 169 -4.40 8.80 -19.96
N HIS A 170 -3.45 7.88 -20.06
CA HIS A 170 -3.30 6.74 -19.16
C HIS A 170 -2.04 6.87 -18.31
N ASP A 171 -2.21 6.62 -17.03
CA ASP A 171 -1.11 6.45 -16.09
C ASP A 171 -0.47 5.07 -16.27
N VAL A 172 0.86 5.00 -16.19
CA VAL A 172 1.65 3.76 -16.28
C VAL A 172 2.54 3.67 -15.04
N PRO A 173 1.96 3.34 -13.86
CA PRO A 173 2.65 3.49 -12.57
C PRO A 173 3.87 2.57 -12.42
N HIS A 174 3.79 1.34 -12.94
CA HIS A 174 4.86 0.33 -12.88
C HIS A 174 6.12 0.70 -13.67
N ARG A 175 6.12 1.82 -14.40
CA ARG A 175 7.29 2.27 -15.14
C ARG A 175 7.80 3.57 -14.56
N MET A 176 8.97 3.51 -13.92
CA MET A 176 9.51 4.53 -13.03
C MET A 176 10.77 5.17 -13.64
N PRO A 177 10.62 6.23 -14.46
CA PRO A 177 11.74 6.85 -15.17
C PRO A 177 12.44 7.94 -14.37
N VAL A 178 11.95 8.34 -13.19
CA VAL A 178 12.57 9.41 -12.40
C VAL A 178 12.93 8.94 -11.01
N VAL A 179 14.19 9.10 -10.63
CA VAL A 179 14.73 8.70 -9.33
C VAL A 179 15.67 9.77 -8.79
N GLY A 180 15.51 10.14 -7.53
CA GLY A 180 16.43 11.00 -6.79
C GLY A 180 17.34 10.17 -5.88
N TRP A 181 18.58 10.59 -5.71
CA TRP A 181 19.51 10.03 -4.74
C TRP A 181 20.12 11.13 -3.87
N ASP A 182 19.85 11.04 -2.57
CA ASP A 182 20.54 11.81 -1.52
C ASP A 182 21.95 11.24 -1.30
N VAL A 183 22.98 12.02 -1.67
CA VAL A 183 24.39 11.65 -1.55
C VAL A 183 25.17 12.67 -0.70
N ASP A 184 24.49 13.27 0.30
CA ASP A 184 24.97 14.28 1.26
C ASP A 184 26.51 14.45 1.33
N PRO A 185 27.05 15.63 0.97
CA PRO A 185 26.36 16.90 0.70
C PRO A 185 25.82 17.07 -0.74
N GLY A 186 26.05 16.13 -1.64
CA GLY A 186 25.64 16.26 -3.05
C GLY A 186 24.24 15.72 -3.33
N SER A 187 23.79 15.90 -4.57
CA SER A 187 22.51 15.42 -5.09
C SER A 187 22.67 14.73 -6.45
N VAL A 188 21.86 13.69 -6.71
CA VAL A 188 21.74 13.10 -8.05
C VAL A 188 20.28 12.99 -8.42
N LEU A 189 19.93 13.46 -9.61
CA LEU A 189 18.61 13.30 -10.20
C LEU A 189 18.73 12.53 -11.53
N GLY A 190 18.02 11.42 -11.64
CA GLY A 190 17.91 10.61 -12.85
C GLY A 190 16.55 10.82 -13.50
N VAL A 191 16.53 11.18 -14.78
CA VAL A 191 15.32 11.34 -15.59
C VAL A 191 15.48 10.55 -16.89
N GLY A 192 15.18 9.26 -16.83
CA GLY A 192 15.18 8.35 -17.99
C GLY A 192 13.96 8.45 -18.91
N ALA A 193 13.09 9.45 -18.69
CA ALA A 193 11.99 9.81 -19.56
C ALA A 193 12.49 10.39 -20.91
N PRO A 194 11.69 10.36 -22.00
CA PRO A 194 12.14 10.69 -23.35
C PRO A 194 12.29 12.21 -23.62
N LEU A 195 13.24 12.84 -22.94
CA LEU A 195 13.60 14.25 -23.07
C LEU A 195 14.47 14.52 -24.31
N SER A 196 13.91 14.48 -25.52
CA SER A 196 14.67 14.73 -26.77
C SER A 196 14.57 16.17 -27.25
N PHE A 197 15.69 16.74 -27.68
CA PHE A 197 15.89 18.09 -28.21
C PHE A 197 16.11 18.14 -29.72
N ASP A 198 16.64 17.07 -30.35
CA ASP A 198 16.89 17.06 -31.81
C ASP A 198 15.65 16.75 -32.66
N ARG A 199 14.52 16.49 -32.01
CA ARG A 199 13.26 16.13 -32.67
C ARG A 199 12.22 17.24 -32.62
N PRO A 200 11.43 17.39 -33.68
CA PRO A 200 10.28 18.28 -33.65
C PRO A 200 9.24 17.75 -32.65
N ALA A 201 8.74 18.65 -31.81
CA ALA A 201 7.63 18.41 -30.90
C ALA A 201 6.61 19.55 -31.02
N ALA A 202 5.36 19.28 -30.64
CA ALA A 202 4.35 20.30 -30.45
C ALA A 202 4.83 21.34 -29.42
N GLU A 203 4.47 22.61 -29.62
CA GLU A 203 4.95 23.73 -28.80
C GLU A 203 4.70 23.51 -27.30
N ALA A 204 3.52 23.01 -26.93
CA ALA A 204 3.20 22.70 -25.54
C ALA A 204 4.08 21.59 -24.94
N VAL A 205 4.38 20.55 -25.70
CA VAL A 205 5.22 19.43 -25.25
C VAL A 205 6.68 19.86 -25.13
N ALA A 206 7.18 20.65 -26.09
CA ALA A 206 8.51 21.26 -26.01
C ALA A 206 8.63 22.20 -24.80
N ALA A 207 7.62 23.04 -24.54
CA ALA A 207 7.61 23.93 -23.38
C ALA A 207 7.61 23.17 -22.05
N THR A 208 6.83 22.07 -21.95
CA THR A 208 6.83 21.20 -20.77
C THR A 208 8.19 20.52 -20.57
N ARG A 209 8.79 19.97 -21.64
CA ARG A 209 10.15 19.40 -21.60
C ARG A 209 11.16 20.43 -21.11
N ASP A 210 11.19 21.61 -21.71
CA ASP A 210 12.18 22.65 -21.40
C ASP A 210 12.06 23.11 -19.96
N ARG A 211 10.84 23.31 -19.49
CA ARG A 211 10.55 23.70 -18.10
C ARG A 211 10.95 22.61 -17.10
N LEU A 212 10.67 21.35 -17.40
CA LEU A 212 11.07 20.23 -16.56
C LEU A 212 12.60 20.12 -16.48
N VAL A 213 13.31 20.18 -17.61
CA VAL A 213 14.78 20.09 -17.61
C VAL A 213 15.42 21.26 -16.87
N ALA A 214 14.90 22.47 -17.04
CA ALA A 214 15.37 23.64 -16.29
C ALA A 214 15.13 23.46 -14.77
N GLY A 215 13.96 22.97 -14.37
CA GLY A 215 13.66 22.65 -12.98
C GLY A 215 14.58 21.57 -12.41
N CYS A 216 14.86 20.51 -13.17
CA CYS A 216 15.79 19.45 -12.76
C CYS A 216 17.22 19.99 -12.58
N LEU A 217 17.69 20.87 -13.46
CA LEU A 217 19.01 21.50 -13.33
C LEU A 217 19.08 22.42 -12.10
N ALA A 218 18.02 23.17 -11.81
CA ALA A 218 17.93 23.97 -10.60
C ALA A 218 17.89 23.09 -9.33
N ALA A 219 17.14 21.98 -9.36
CA ALA A 219 17.04 21.05 -8.24
C ALA A 219 18.40 20.50 -7.82
N VAL A 220 19.24 20.06 -8.78
CA VAL A 220 20.56 19.52 -8.45
C VAL A 220 21.62 20.58 -8.17
N ALA A 221 21.44 21.81 -8.64
CA ALA A 221 22.39 22.90 -8.43
C ALA A 221 22.20 23.62 -7.10
N ASP A 222 20.96 23.69 -6.62
CA ASP A 222 20.66 24.21 -5.30
C ASP A 222 21.07 23.18 -4.23
N ASP A 223 21.53 23.67 -3.07
CA ASP A 223 21.89 22.88 -1.87
C ASP A 223 20.64 22.30 -1.17
N VAL A 224 19.65 21.89 -1.97
CA VAL A 224 18.41 21.23 -1.55
C VAL A 224 18.64 19.72 -1.66
N PRO A 225 18.57 18.98 -0.54
CA PRO A 225 18.71 17.54 -0.57
C PRO A 225 17.63 16.89 -1.44
N GLU A 226 18.04 16.02 -2.35
CA GLU A 226 17.11 15.17 -3.11
C GLU A 226 16.35 14.24 -2.15
N PRO A 227 15.08 13.90 -2.43
CA PRO A 227 14.38 12.92 -1.62
C PRO A 227 15.13 11.59 -1.64
N GLY A 228 15.49 11.10 -0.45
CA GLY A 228 16.04 9.76 -0.25
C GLY A 228 14.98 8.80 0.27
N ARG A 229 15.22 7.50 0.11
CA ARG A 229 14.36 6.48 0.71
C ARG A 229 14.37 6.65 2.24
N PRO A 230 13.21 6.72 2.91
CA PRO A 230 13.13 6.90 4.37
C PRO A 230 13.86 5.79 5.13
N ARG A 231 14.62 6.18 6.13
CA ARG A 231 15.53 5.32 6.92
C ARG A 231 15.07 5.11 8.34
N ASP A 232 14.30 6.05 8.88
CA ASP A 232 13.84 6.04 10.26
C ASP A 232 12.36 6.43 10.42
N ALA A 233 11.84 6.23 11.63
CA ALA A 233 10.46 6.57 11.99
C ALA A 233 10.13 8.08 11.84
N GLY A 234 11.12 8.95 11.98
CA GLY A 234 10.94 10.39 11.84
C GLY A 234 10.72 10.80 10.39
N GLU A 235 11.53 10.25 9.48
CA GLU A 235 11.38 10.42 8.03
C GLU A 235 10.06 9.79 7.53
N MET A 236 9.70 8.59 8.00
CA MET A 236 8.39 7.98 7.69
C MET A 236 7.22 8.86 8.15
N ALA A 237 7.28 9.40 9.38
CA ALA A 237 6.26 10.31 9.87
C ALA A 237 6.22 11.65 9.08
N ALA A 238 7.35 12.10 8.51
CA ALA A 238 7.38 13.28 7.65
C ALA A 238 6.62 13.05 6.34
N MET A 239 6.81 11.89 5.69
CA MET A 239 6.03 11.52 4.51
C MET A 239 4.53 11.51 4.79
N ARG A 240 4.12 10.95 5.94
CA ARG A 240 2.71 10.95 6.35
C ARG A 240 2.14 12.36 6.42
N ARG A 241 2.89 13.29 7.03
CA ARG A 241 2.45 14.69 7.18
C ARG A 241 2.36 15.42 5.84
N ALA A 242 3.23 15.10 4.87
CA ALA A 242 3.18 15.69 3.54
C ALA A 242 1.90 15.31 2.76
N LEU A 243 1.28 14.16 3.11
CA LEU A 243 0.07 13.64 2.49
C LEU A 243 -1.14 13.64 3.46
N ASP A 244 -1.21 14.59 4.39
CA ASP A 244 -2.40 14.78 5.25
C ASP A 244 -3.53 15.42 4.42
N ALA A 245 -4.60 14.66 4.19
CA ALA A 245 -5.74 15.04 3.36
C ALA A 245 -7.07 14.74 4.08
N ASP A 246 -8.15 15.43 3.69
CA ASP A 246 -9.45 15.38 4.38
C ASP A 246 -10.21 14.04 4.26
N ASP A 247 -9.81 13.21 3.31
CA ASP A 247 -10.35 11.87 3.06
C ASP A 247 -9.47 10.75 3.65
N ARG A 248 -8.23 11.05 4.06
CA ARG A 248 -7.31 10.03 4.59
C ARG A 248 -7.68 9.61 6.01
N PRO A 249 -7.93 8.31 6.30
CA PRO A 249 -8.30 7.84 7.64
C PRO A 249 -7.32 8.32 8.71
N THR A 250 -7.83 8.72 9.89
CA THR A 250 -6.97 9.22 10.98
C THR A 250 -6.66 8.19 12.04
N TYR A 251 -7.50 7.17 12.22
CA TYR A 251 -7.33 6.16 13.25
C TYR A 251 -7.26 4.71 12.75
N HIS A 252 -7.52 4.47 11.47
CA HIS A 252 -7.13 3.22 10.80
C HIS A 252 -5.64 3.25 10.43
N VAL A 253 -5.00 2.07 10.46
CA VAL A 253 -3.61 1.94 9.99
C VAL A 253 -3.60 2.13 8.47
N THR A 254 -2.72 3.02 8.01
CA THR A 254 -2.43 3.26 6.59
C THR A 254 -0.91 3.29 6.44
N ALA A 255 -0.35 3.05 5.26
CA ALA A 255 1.07 3.34 5.03
C ALA A 255 1.31 4.87 5.12
N PRO A 256 2.54 5.35 5.43
CA PRO A 256 2.85 6.79 5.47
C PRO A 256 2.62 7.51 4.14
N ALA A 257 2.82 6.80 3.04
CA ALA A 257 2.48 7.20 1.67
C ALA A 257 2.21 5.91 0.89
N ASN A 258 1.85 6.02 -0.39
CA ASN A 258 1.84 4.92 -1.34
C ASN A 258 0.86 3.78 -0.98
N TRP A 259 1.17 2.55 -1.40
CA TRP A 259 0.29 1.40 -1.37
C TRP A 259 0.42 0.60 -0.08
N LEU A 260 -0.72 0.21 0.50
CA LEU A 260 -0.83 -0.79 1.56
C LEU A 260 -1.88 -1.84 1.18
N ASN A 261 -1.55 -3.13 1.35
CA ASN A 261 -2.53 -4.20 1.36
C ASN A 261 -2.42 -5.10 2.61
N ASP A 262 -2.21 -6.40 2.42
CA ASP A 262 -2.39 -7.43 3.43
C ASP A 262 -1.66 -7.09 4.74
N PRO A 263 -2.33 -7.15 5.90
CA PRO A 263 -1.64 -7.14 7.18
C PRO A 263 -0.79 -8.41 7.31
N ASN A 264 0.45 -8.25 7.75
CA ASN A 264 1.44 -9.31 7.87
C ASN A 264 2.17 -9.25 9.21
N GLY A 265 2.76 -10.36 9.61
CA GLY A 265 3.61 -10.47 10.77
C GLY A 265 3.04 -9.94 12.10
N LEU A 266 1.71 -9.99 12.33
CA LEU A 266 1.14 -9.36 13.51
C LEU A 266 1.63 -10.06 14.79
N VAL A 267 2.26 -9.31 15.68
CA VAL A 267 2.85 -9.87 16.89
C VAL A 267 2.87 -8.85 18.03
N ARG A 268 2.70 -9.35 19.26
CA ARG A 268 3.02 -8.58 20.45
C ARG A 268 4.42 -8.95 20.94
N TRP A 269 5.36 -8.01 20.81
CA TRP A 269 6.77 -8.22 21.18
C TRP A 269 7.25 -7.11 22.10
N ASN A 270 7.97 -7.47 23.17
CA ASN A 270 8.53 -6.51 24.13
C ASN A 270 7.54 -5.43 24.62
N GLY A 271 6.29 -5.85 24.86
CA GLY A 271 5.23 -4.97 25.38
C GLY A 271 4.54 -4.09 24.33
N ARG A 272 4.94 -4.16 23.06
CA ARG A 272 4.34 -3.41 21.94
C ARG A 272 3.62 -4.35 20.97
N PHE A 273 2.60 -3.83 20.32
CA PHE A 273 1.95 -4.44 19.17
C PHE A 273 2.68 -4.01 17.91
N HIS A 274 2.98 -4.96 17.04
CA HIS A 274 3.62 -4.74 15.74
C HIS A 274 2.66 -5.23 14.67
N VAL A 275 2.42 -4.39 13.68
CA VAL A 275 1.69 -4.74 12.46
C VAL A 275 2.62 -4.44 11.30
N PHE A 276 3.00 -5.48 10.57
CA PHE A 276 3.62 -5.33 9.26
C PHE A 276 2.51 -5.38 8.21
N TYR A 277 2.83 -4.99 7.00
CA TYR A 277 1.87 -5.02 5.90
C TYR A 277 2.60 -4.99 4.58
N GLN A 278 2.02 -5.60 3.55
CA GLN A 278 2.52 -5.41 2.19
C GLN A 278 2.49 -3.93 1.80
N TYR A 279 3.59 -3.44 1.24
CA TYR A 279 3.86 -2.03 0.99
C TYR A 279 4.60 -1.86 -0.34
N ASN A 280 4.18 -0.91 -1.19
CA ASN A 280 4.99 -0.51 -2.35
C ASN A 280 5.57 0.89 -2.13
N PRO A 281 6.88 1.07 -1.95
CA PRO A 281 7.47 2.40 -1.76
C PRO A 281 7.47 3.27 -3.02
N ALA A 282 7.29 2.68 -4.21
CA ALA A 282 7.36 3.43 -5.47
C ALA A 282 6.11 4.26 -5.79
N GLY A 283 4.96 3.94 -5.19
CA GLY A 283 3.72 4.66 -5.45
C GLY A 283 2.47 3.93 -4.95
N PRO A 284 1.29 4.55 -5.04
CA PRO A 284 0.02 3.99 -4.57
C PRO A 284 -0.56 2.96 -5.56
N PHE A 285 0.24 1.96 -5.92
CA PHE A 285 -0.14 0.83 -6.77
C PHE A 285 0.56 -0.46 -6.31
N HIS A 286 -0.04 -1.62 -6.59
CA HIS A 286 0.57 -2.92 -6.32
C HIS A 286 1.62 -3.26 -7.38
N ASP A 287 2.84 -3.62 -6.97
CA ASP A 287 3.90 -4.15 -7.84
C ASP A 287 5.06 -4.73 -7.01
N THR A 288 6.13 -3.96 -6.78
CA THR A 288 7.34 -4.36 -6.06
C THR A 288 7.14 -4.38 -4.54
N ILE A 289 6.54 -5.45 -4.03
CA ILE A 289 6.10 -5.53 -2.63
C ILE A 289 7.29 -5.63 -1.64
N HIS A 290 7.25 -4.73 -0.66
CA HIS A 290 8.03 -4.66 0.56
C HIS A 290 7.12 -4.94 1.77
N TRP A 291 7.67 -5.05 2.97
CA TRP A 291 6.89 -5.01 4.20
C TRP A 291 7.05 -3.69 4.92
N GLY A 292 6.00 -2.89 4.96
CA GLY A 292 5.91 -1.73 5.85
C GLY A 292 5.70 -2.17 7.30
N HIS A 293 5.87 -1.25 8.24
CA HIS A 293 5.83 -1.55 9.67
C HIS A 293 5.21 -0.39 10.46
N ALA A 294 4.25 -0.72 11.35
CA ALA A 294 3.76 0.17 12.38
C ALA A 294 3.82 -0.51 13.76
N SER A 295 4.10 0.26 14.81
CA SER A 295 4.08 -0.21 16.19
C SER A 295 3.16 0.60 17.09
N SER A 296 2.56 -0.05 18.10
CA SER A 296 1.65 0.60 19.05
C SER A 296 1.82 0.04 20.46
N GLU A 297 1.58 0.85 21.48
CA GLU A 297 1.50 0.40 22.88
C GLU A 297 0.08 0.01 23.29
N ASP A 298 -0.92 0.45 22.52
CA ASP A 298 -2.32 0.37 22.92
C ASP A 298 -3.29 -0.03 21.80
N LEU A 299 -2.77 -0.64 20.71
CA LEU A 299 -3.50 -1.13 19.53
C LEU A 299 -4.20 -0.06 18.68
N VAL A 300 -4.15 1.21 19.06
CA VAL A 300 -4.92 2.26 18.39
C VAL A 300 -4.12 3.53 18.11
N ARG A 301 -3.06 3.79 18.88
CA ARG A 301 -2.09 4.86 18.59
C ARG A 301 -0.82 4.24 18.01
N TRP A 302 -0.60 4.50 16.74
CA TRP A 302 0.44 3.90 15.92
C TRP A 302 1.58 4.87 15.68
N ARG A 303 2.77 4.29 15.60
CA ARG A 303 4.01 4.93 15.15
C ARG A 303 4.45 4.21 13.88
N ASP A 304 4.72 4.97 12.84
CA ASP A 304 5.38 4.44 11.65
C ASP A 304 6.81 4.03 12.00
N GLU A 305 7.23 2.85 11.55
CA GLU A 305 8.57 2.32 11.72
C GLU A 305 9.21 2.13 10.33
N PRO A 306 10.54 1.95 10.24
CA PRO A 306 11.21 1.70 8.96
C PRO A 306 10.65 0.47 8.24
N VAL A 307 10.80 0.44 6.91
CA VAL A 307 10.48 -0.74 6.09
C VAL A 307 11.23 -1.97 6.63
N ALA A 308 10.49 -3.04 6.92
CA ALA A 308 10.99 -4.23 7.58
C ALA A 308 11.67 -5.20 6.60
N LEU A 309 11.04 -5.46 5.44
CA LEU A 309 11.57 -6.32 4.39
C LEU A 309 11.56 -5.58 3.05
N SER A 310 12.65 -5.71 2.31
CA SER A 310 12.77 -5.26 0.91
C SER A 310 13.17 -6.43 0.03
N PRO A 311 12.72 -6.52 -1.23
CA PRO A 311 13.19 -7.52 -2.20
C PRO A 311 14.71 -7.58 -2.29
N SER A 312 15.27 -8.78 -2.43
CA SER A 312 16.69 -8.97 -2.71
C SER A 312 16.89 -9.12 -4.22
N PRO A 313 17.62 -8.22 -4.92
CA PRO A 313 17.71 -8.23 -6.39
C PRO A 313 18.17 -9.55 -7.02
N ASP A 314 19.01 -10.32 -6.32
CA ASP A 314 19.52 -11.63 -6.76
C ASP A 314 18.92 -12.79 -5.93
N GLY A 315 17.89 -12.52 -5.13
CA GLY A 315 17.29 -13.46 -4.19
C GLY A 315 16.00 -14.11 -4.72
N PRO A 316 15.47 -15.10 -3.99
CA PRO A 316 14.20 -15.76 -4.31
C PRO A 316 12.96 -14.90 -4.06
N ASP A 317 13.15 -13.64 -3.67
CA ASP A 317 12.12 -12.64 -3.46
C ASP A 317 12.38 -11.35 -4.25
N ARG A 318 13.18 -11.44 -5.32
CA ARG A 318 13.56 -10.34 -6.22
C ARG A 318 12.38 -9.49 -6.66
N ASP A 319 11.26 -10.12 -6.99
CA ASP A 319 10.09 -9.44 -7.55
C ASP A 319 9.08 -9.03 -6.45
N GLY A 320 9.29 -9.45 -5.20
CA GLY A 320 8.42 -9.09 -4.09
C GLY A 320 8.59 -9.97 -2.85
N CYS A 321 8.44 -9.34 -1.68
CA CYS A 321 8.24 -10.00 -0.39
C CYS A 321 6.73 -10.03 -0.09
N TRP A 322 5.99 -11.04 -0.56
CA TRP A 322 4.54 -11.15 -0.34
C TRP A 322 4.20 -11.65 1.08
N SER A 323 2.92 -11.95 1.28
CA SER A 323 2.31 -12.20 2.57
C SER A 323 2.93 -13.37 3.34
N GLY A 324 2.84 -13.24 4.66
CA GLY A 324 3.51 -14.11 5.62
C GLY A 324 3.19 -13.76 7.07
N CYS A 325 3.78 -14.51 8.00
CA CYS A 325 3.49 -14.42 9.43
C CYS A 325 4.75 -14.23 10.28
N ALA A 326 4.57 -13.72 11.49
CA ALA A 326 5.62 -13.60 12.51
C ALA A 326 5.55 -14.79 13.47
N ILE A 327 6.72 -15.25 13.90
CA ILE A 327 6.91 -16.46 14.70
C ILE A 327 7.86 -16.13 15.85
N ASP A 328 7.55 -16.62 17.04
CA ASP A 328 8.49 -16.65 18.17
C ASP A 328 9.26 -17.98 18.17
N ASP A 329 10.46 -17.99 17.59
CA ASP A 329 11.36 -19.15 17.56
C ASP A 329 12.21 -19.17 18.83
N ASP A 330 11.63 -19.71 19.91
CA ASP A 330 12.27 -19.88 21.23
C ASP A 330 12.91 -18.59 21.77
N GLY A 331 12.20 -17.47 21.67
CA GLY A 331 12.63 -16.14 22.11
C GLY A 331 13.28 -15.31 21.00
N THR A 332 13.35 -15.81 19.78
CA THR A 332 13.88 -15.11 18.61
C THR A 332 12.77 -14.86 17.59
N PRO A 333 12.38 -13.60 17.34
CA PRO A 333 11.39 -13.28 16.32
C PRO A 333 11.88 -13.65 14.93
N ALA A 334 11.04 -14.34 14.17
CA ALA A 334 11.26 -14.69 12.78
C ALA A 334 10.04 -14.31 11.93
N LEU A 335 10.26 -14.04 10.64
CA LEU A 335 9.22 -13.87 9.64
C LEU A 335 9.32 -15.01 8.64
N LEU A 336 8.20 -15.68 8.38
CA LEU A 336 8.06 -16.60 7.25
C LEU A 336 7.10 -15.97 6.23
N TYR A 337 7.60 -15.73 5.02
CA TYR A 337 6.90 -14.96 3.98
C TYR A 337 7.07 -15.59 2.61
N THR A 338 6.20 -15.24 1.66
CA THR A 338 6.32 -15.75 0.29
C THR A 338 7.28 -14.85 -0.50
N GLY A 339 8.35 -15.43 -1.03
CA GLY A 339 9.26 -14.75 -1.96
C GLY A 339 8.85 -14.95 -3.42
N GLY A 340 8.89 -13.86 -4.18
CA GLY A 340 8.68 -13.81 -5.62
C GLY A 340 9.93 -13.79 -6.50
N ASP A 341 9.98 -14.71 -7.46
CA ASP A 341 11.04 -14.78 -8.47
C ASP A 341 10.50 -15.35 -9.79
N GLY A 342 10.16 -14.44 -10.70
CA GLY A 342 9.50 -14.71 -11.97
C GLY A 342 8.09 -15.25 -11.74
N ARG A 343 7.84 -16.48 -12.19
CA ARG A 343 6.55 -17.17 -11.99
C ARG A 343 6.53 -18.02 -10.71
N ARG A 344 7.53 -17.89 -9.82
CA ARG A 344 7.68 -18.70 -8.61
C ARG A 344 7.23 -17.95 -7.37
N GLN A 345 6.55 -18.67 -6.50
CA GLN A 345 6.12 -18.24 -5.16
C GLN A 345 6.64 -19.29 -4.16
N LEU A 346 7.65 -18.94 -3.35
CA LEU A 346 8.29 -19.91 -2.45
C LEU A 346 8.57 -19.30 -1.06
N PRO A 347 8.42 -20.07 0.04
CA PRO A 347 8.59 -19.56 1.39
C PRO A 347 10.04 -19.17 1.66
N CYS A 348 10.20 -17.97 2.22
CA CYS A 348 11.44 -17.38 2.66
C CYS A 348 11.36 -17.07 4.16
N LEU A 349 12.50 -17.16 4.84
CA LEU A 349 12.66 -16.93 6.27
C LEU A 349 13.55 -15.71 6.51
N ALA A 350 13.18 -14.86 7.46
CA ALA A 350 14.02 -13.79 7.98
C ALA A 350 13.99 -13.78 9.50
N ILE A 351 15.07 -13.33 10.14
CA ILE A 351 15.23 -13.31 11.61
C ILE A 351 15.48 -11.88 12.05
N ALA A 352 14.88 -11.46 13.18
CA ALA A 352 15.07 -10.11 13.70
C ALA A 352 16.53 -9.86 14.08
N ALA A 353 17.06 -8.71 13.63
CA ALA A 353 18.41 -8.24 13.94
C ALA A 353 18.44 -7.22 15.09
N ASP A 354 17.27 -6.87 15.64
CA ASP A 354 17.12 -6.08 16.87
C ASP A 354 15.79 -6.34 17.58
N ASP A 355 15.76 -6.02 18.88
CA ASP A 355 14.61 -6.21 19.77
C ASP A 355 13.42 -5.31 19.47
N ALA A 356 13.61 -4.26 18.67
CA ALA A 356 12.55 -3.34 18.25
C ALA A 356 11.88 -3.77 16.93
N LEU A 357 12.34 -4.88 16.34
CA LEU A 357 11.85 -5.46 15.08
C LEU A 357 11.98 -4.53 13.87
N ARG A 358 12.98 -3.65 13.87
CA ARG A 358 13.20 -2.67 12.80
C ARG A 358 14.11 -3.18 11.69
N ARG A 359 14.93 -4.19 11.96
CA ARG A 359 15.87 -4.77 11.00
C ARG A 359 15.77 -6.28 11.01
N TRP A 360 15.93 -6.86 9.83
CA TRP A 360 15.76 -8.28 9.58
C TRP A 360 16.90 -8.81 8.72
N GLU A 361 17.39 -10.00 9.05
CA GLU A 361 18.38 -10.74 8.27
C GLU A 361 17.68 -11.91 7.59
N LYS A 362 17.64 -11.89 6.25
CA LYS A 362 17.09 -13.00 5.45
C LYS A 362 18.01 -14.22 5.57
N HIS A 363 17.42 -15.40 5.70
CA HIS A 363 18.16 -16.64 5.81
C HIS A 363 18.89 -16.97 4.50
N PRO A 364 20.19 -17.34 4.52
CA PRO A 364 20.96 -17.58 3.30
C PRO A 364 20.49 -18.78 2.48
N ASP A 365 19.82 -19.75 3.13
CA ASP A 365 19.27 -20.94 2.46
C ASP A 365 17.87 -20.72 1.87
N ASN A 366 17.35 -19.49 1.85
CA ASN A 366 16.06 -19.20 1.22
C ASN A 366 16.05 -19.65 -0.27
N PRO A 367 14.90 -20.14 -0.78
CA PRO A 367 13.65 -20.39 -0.05
C PRO A 367 13.74 -21.67 0.79
N VAL A 368 13.04 -21.76 1.92
CA VAL A 368 13.09 -22.93 2.84
C VAL A 368 12.32 -24.15 2.31
N ILE A 369 11.40 -23.95 1.38
CA ILE A 369 10.80 -25.01 0.56
C ILE A 369 11.19 -24.74 -0.90
N LYS A 370 11.80 -25.73 -1.56
CA LYS A 370 12.42 -25.54 -2.88
C LYS A 370 11.46 -25.73 -4.06
N ALA A 371 10.32 -26.36 -3.84
CA ALA A 371 9.27 -26.56 -4.83
C ALA A 371 7.94 -26.92 -4.14
N PRO A 372 6.78 -26.63 -4.77
CA PRO A 372 5.49 -27.17 -4.36
C PRO A 372 5.49 -28.71 -4.33
N PRO A 373 4.51 -29.32 -3.64
CA PRO A 373 4.45 -30.78 -3.51
C PRO A 373 4.13 -31.43 -4.87
N SER A 374 4.80 -32.55 -5.17
CA SER A 374 4.69 -33.24 -6.47
C SER A 374 3.61 -34.33 -6.52
N ASP A 375 3.00 -34.65 -5.38
CA ASP A 375 1.96 -35.66 -5.23
C ASP A 375 0.54 -35.10 -5.35
N VAL A 376 0.41 -33.79 -5.58
CA VAL A 376 -0.86 -33.10 -5.88
C VAL A 376 -0.70 -32.16 -7.06
N ASP A 377 -1.75 -32.03 -7.86
CA ASP A 377 -1.78 -31.16 -9.04
C ASP A 377 -2.09 -29.71 -8.59
N VAL A 378 -1.05 -28.98 -8.22
CA VAL A 378 -1.13 -27.54 -7.93
C VAL A 378 -1.46 -26.77 -9.21
N LEU A 379 -2.35 -25.78 -9.10
CA LEU A 379 -2.82 -24.97 -10.21
C LEU A 379 -1.69 -24.09 -10.77
N GLU A 380 -1.47 -24.18 -12.08
CA GLU A 380 -0.66 -23.25 -12.87
C GLU A 380 -1.58 -22.20 -13.51
N THR A 381 -1.18 -20.93 -13.48
CA THR A 381 -1.89 -19.80 -14.10
C THR A 381 -0.99 -19.07 -15.10
N GLU A 382 -1.52 -18.08 -15.82
CA GLU A 382 -0.69 -17.28 -16.73
C GLU A 382 0.45 -16.54 -15.98
N HIS A 383 0.20 -16.18 -14.73
CA HIS A 383 1.13 -15.45 -13.87
C HIS A 383 2.06 -16.39 -13.10
N TRP A 384 1.57 -17.55 -12.64
CA TRP A 384 2.30 -18.40 -11.69
C TRP A 384 2.51 -19.82 -12.22
N GLU A 385 3.70 -20.37 -12.02
CA GLU A 385 4.00 -21.77 -12.32
C GLU A 385 3.25 -22.72 -11.36
N ALA A 386 2.95 -22.22 -10.17
CA ALA A 386 2.16 -22.87 -9.15
C ALA A 386 1.61 -21.81 -8.19
N GLU A 387 0.30 -21.83 -7.94
CA GLU A 387 -0.32 -21.05 -6.86
C GLU A 387 0.14 -21.60 -5.50
N PHE A 388 1.07 -20.93 -4.82
CA PHE A 388 1.69 -21.46 -3.59
C PHE A 388 2.24 -20.32 -2.71
N ARG A 389 1.39 -19.75 -1.86
CA ARG A 389 1.74 -18.56 -1.08
C ARG A 389 0.98 -18.47 0.25
N ASP A 390 1.33 -17.47 1.02
CA ASP A 390 0.67 -17.02 2.25
C ASP A 390 0.70 -18.06 3.36
N HIS A 391 1.59 -17.83 4.32
CA HIS A 391 1.92 -18.80 5.36
C HIS A 391 1.19 -18.48 6.67
N CYS A 392 0.66 -19.53 7.31
CA CYS A 392 0.28 -19.50 8.72
C CYS A 392 1.03 -20.60 9.47
N VAL A 393 1.82 -20.22 10.47
CA VAL A 393 2.72 -21.12 11.22
C VAL A 393 2.33 -21.16 12.69
N TRP A 394 2.32 -22.35 13.27
CA TRP A 394 2.11 -22.54 14.71
C TRP A 394 2.92 -23.72 15.24
N ARG A 395 2.99 -23.85 16.57
CA ARG A 395 3.67 -24.97 17.24
C ARG A 395 2.65 -25.92 17.85
N GLU A 396 2.73 -27.20 17.50
CA GLU A 396 1.85 -28.24 18.03
C GLU A 396 2.63 -29.54 18.28
N ALA A 397 2.42 -30.14 19.44
CA ALA A 397 3.10 -31.38 19.87
C ALA A 397 4.64 -31.35 19.71
N GLY A 398 5.26 -30.18 19.98
CA GLY A 398 6.72 -30.00 19.93
C GLY A 398 7.29 -29.84 18.52
N ARG A 399 6.46 -29.73 17.49
CA ARG A 399 6.87 -29.50 16.09
C ARG A 399 6.25 -28.22 15.54
N TRP A 400 6.93 -27.60 14.60
CA TRP A 400 6.36 -26.55 13.78
C TRP A 400 5.38 -27.15 12.79
N GLN A 401 4.25 -26.48 12.62
CA GLN A 401 3.23 -26.77 11.63
C GLN A 401 3.05 -25.50 10.79
N GLN A 402 2.74 -25.68 9.51
CA GLN A 402 2.25 -24.56 8.71
C GLN A 402 1.14 -25.00 7.76
N ILE A 403 0.35 -24.03 7.33
CA ILE A 403 -0.47 -24.11 6.15
C ILE A 403 -0.07 -23.07 5.12
N ILE A 404 -0.23 -23.42 3.84
CA ILE A 404 0.09 -22.60 2.68
C ILE A 404 -1.13 -22.58 1.74
N GLY A 405 -1.52 -21.41 1.29
CA GLY A 405 -2.60 -21.18 0.33
C GLY A 405 -2.23 -21.68 -1.07
N THR A 406 -3.20 -22.27 -1.76
CA THR A 406 -3.02 -22.81 -3.11
C THR A 406 -4.34 -22.94 -3.85
N GLY A 407 -4.26 -23.27 -5.14
CA GLY A 407 -5.35 -23.86 -5.93
C GLY A 407 -4.97 -25.27 -6.39
N LEU A 408 -5.93 -26.19 -6.43
CA LEU A 408 -5.74 -27.56 -6.94
C LEU A 408 -6.61 -27.79 -8.19
N VAL A 409 -5.99 -28.28 -9.26
CA VAL A 409 -6.63 -28.52 -10.57
C VAL A 409 -7.87 -29.41 -10.40
N ASP A 410 -9.01 -28.97 -10.96
CA ASP A 410 -10.32 -29.65 -10.91
C ASP A 410 -10.86 -29.92 -9.48
N ARG A 411 -10.30 -29.29 -8.44
CA ARG A 411 -10.75 -29.47 -7.04
C ARG A 411 -11.14 -28.19 -6.33
N GLY A 412 -10.36 -27.11 -6.48
CA GLY A 412 -10.62 -25.78 -5.93
C GLY A 412 -9.46 -25.28 -5.08
N GLY A 413 -9.66 -24.14 -4.41
CA GLY A 413 -8.74 -23.57 -3.44
C GLY A 413 -8.45 -24.54 -2.31
N ALA A 414 -7.24 -24.51 -1.77
CA ALA A 414 -6.85 -25.41 -0.69
C ALA A 414 -5.84 -24.77 0.26
N ALA A 415 -5.77 -25.34 1.46
CA ALA A 415 -4.71 -25.06 2.43
C ALA A 415 -3.84 -26.32 2.59
N LEU A 416 -2.58 -26.26 2.16
CA LEU A 416 -1.63 -27.37 2.20
C LEU A 416 -0.86 -27.40 3.51
N ARG A 417 -0.83 -28.55 4.20
CA ARG A 417 -0.17 -28.68 5.50
C ARG A 417 1.25 -29.20 5.39
N TYR A 418 2.15 -28.61 6.17
CA TYR A 418 3.53 -29.05 6.34
C TYR A 418 3.91 -29.13 7.83
N SER A 419 4.90 -29.95 8.15
CA SER A 419 5.51 -30.02 9.48
C SER A 419 7.04 -29.88 9.43
N SER A 420 7.63 -29.29 10.47
CA SER A 420 9.08 -29.09 10.59
C SER A 420 9.55 -29.25 12.04
N GLU A 421 10.82 -29.59 12.22
CA GLU A 421 11.49 -29.58 13.53
C GLU A 421 12.20 -28.24 13.80
N ASP A 422 12.53 -27.46 12.76
CA ASP A 422 13.50 -26.36 12.85
C ASP A 422 13.17 -25.12 11.98
N LEU A 423 11.95 -25.04 11.42
CA LEU A 423 11.48 -24.00 10.47
C LEU A 423 12.19 -23.97 9.11
N ARG A 424 13.16 -24.84 8.86
CA ARG A 424 14.00 -24.84 7.65
C ARG A 424 13.69 -26.05 6.79
N GLU A 425 13.62 -27.23 7.39
CA GLU A 425 13.27 -28.45 6.69
C GLU A 425 11.79 -28.77 6.90
N TRP A 426 11.01 -28.70 5.82
CA TRP A 426 9.56 -28.93 5.86
C TRP A 426 9.17 -30.22 5.16
N ARG A 427 8.31 -30.99 5.81
CA ARG A 427 7.69 -32.19 5.28
C ARG A 427 6.23 -31.92 4.92
N TYR A 428 5.84 -32.21 3.69
CA TYR A 428 4.44 -32.17 3.27
C TYR A 428 3.61 -33.26 3.96
N GLU A 429 2.44 -32.90 4.49
CA GLU A 429 1.56 -33.76 5.28
C GLU A 429 0.16 -33.94 4.65
N GLY A 430 -0.05 -33.44 3.42
CA GLY A 430 -1.34 -33.45 2.73
C GLY A 430 -2.15 -32.15 2.90
N PRO A 431 -3.31 -32.02 2.23
CA PRO A 431 -4.18 -30.86 2.39
C PRO A 431 -4.89 -30.88 3.75
N LEU A 432 -4.94 -29.72 4.41
CA LEU A 432 -5.73 -29.49 5.61
C LEU A 432 -7.23 -29.44 5.27
N LEU A 433 -7.57 -28.63 4.26
CA LEU A 433 -8.91 -28.47 3.70
C LEU A 433 -8.78 -28.15 2.21
N VAL A 434 -9.75 -28.62 1.42
CA VAL A 434 -9.89 -28.31 -0.01
C VAL A 434 -11.33 -27.84 -0.22
N GLY A 435 -11.49 -26.73 -0.93
CA GLY A 435 -12.77 -26.17 -1.34
C GLY A 435 -13.44 -26.97 -2.43
N GLU A 436 -14.42 -26.34 -3.09
CA GLU A 436 -15.10 -26.86 -4.27
C GLU A 436 -14.65 -26.08 -5.50
N TRP A 437 -14.56 -26.74 -6.65
CA TRP A 437 -14.19 -26.06 -7.89
C TRP A 437 -15.36 -25.23 -8.41
N THR A 438 -15.34 -23.94 -8.12
CA THR A 438 -16.21 -22.91 -8.71
C THR A 438 -15.32 -21.81 -9.33
N SER A 439 -15.88 -20.87 -10.09
CA SER A 439 -15.09 -19.74 -10.62
C SER A 439 -14.41 -18.93 -9.53
N ASP A 440 -15.07 -18.85 -8.36
CA ASP A 440 -14.72 -17.93 -7.27
C ASP A 440 -14.04 -18.66 -6.10
N ASP A 441 -13.84 -19.98 -6.18
CA ASP A 441 -13.09 -20.78 -5.20
C ASP A 441 -11.93 -21.54 -5.89
N THR A 442 -11.27 -20.96 -6.89
CA THR A 442 -10.16 -21.63 -7.61
C THR A 442 -8.82 -21.57 -6.87
N VAL A 443 -8.59 -20.51 -6.09
CA VAL A 443 -7.38 -20.28 -5.30
C VAL A 443 -7.76 -19.76 -3.92
N TRP A 444 -7.06 -20.23 -2.88
CA TRP A 444 -7.18 -19.67 -1.53
C TRP A 444 -5.89 -18.96 -1.14
N GLU A 445 -6.04 -17.70 -0.74
CA GLU A 445 -5.02 -16.81 -0.24
C GLU A 445 -5.16 -16.63 1.27
N CYS A 446 -4.08 -16.19 1.91
CA CYS A 446 -4.03 -15.84 3.32
C CYS A 446 -4.71 -16.84 4.29
N PRO A 447 -4.49 -18.17 4.16
CA PRO A 447 -5.11 -19.11 5.06
C PRO A 447 -4.54 -18.96 6.48
N GLU A 448 -5.40 -18.82 7.47
CA GLU A 448 -4.97 -18.76 8.88
C GLU A 448 -5.83 -19.65 9.76
N LEU A 449 -5.17 -20.42 10.63
CA LEU A 449 -5.81 -21.31 11.59
C LEU A 449 -5.68 -20.76 13.01
N LEU A 450 -6.80 -20.35 13.60
CA LEU A 450 -6.90 -19.82 14.95
C LEU A 450 -7.48 -20.85 15.92
N ASP A 451 -6.90 -20.93 17.11
CA ASP A 451 -7.46 -21.71 18.22
C ASP A 451 -8.36 -20.82 19.08
N LEU A 452 -9.68 -20.99 18.95
CA LEU A 452 -10.69 -20.24 19.72
C LEU A 452 -11.19 -21.03 20.94
N GLY A 453 -10.42 -22.02 21.42
CA GLY A 453 -10.74 -22.87 22.56
C GLY A 453 -11.50 -24.13 22.14
N ASP A 454 -12.82 -24.17 22.37
CA ASP A 454 -13.64 -25.36 22.06
C ASP A 454 -13.76 -25.64 20.54
N ARG A 455 -13.35 -24.70 19.70
CA ARG A 455 -13.36 -24.77 18.24
C ARG A 455 -12.13 -24.07 17.69
N ARG A 456 -11.71 -24.50 16.51
CA ARG A 456 -10.77 -23.77 15.67
C ARG A 456 -11.53 -23.00 14.59
N LEU A 457 -10.97 -21.87 14.19
CA LEU A 457 -11.41 -21.10 13.03
C LEU A 457 -10.31 -21.17 11.97
N LEU A 458 -10.65 -21.64 10.77
CA LEU A 458 -9.84 -21.48 9.58
C LEU A 458 -10.50 -20.39 8.74
N HIS A 459 -9.79 -19.32 8.40
CA HIS A 459 -10.26 -18.40 7.36
C HIS A 459 -9.33 -18.45 6.14
N VAL A 460 -9.88 -18.09 4.99
CA VAL A 460 -9.20 -17.99 3.70
C VAL A 460 -9.80 -16.83 2.91
N SER A 461 -9.00 -16.23 2.05
CA SER A 461 -9.44 -15.24 1.08
C SER A 461 -9.53 -15.90 -0.30
N ASN A 462 -10.69 -15.86 -0.95
CA ASN A 462 -10.95 -16.63 -2.19
C ASN A 462 -11.04 -15.74 -3.44
N CYS A 463 -10.31 -14.64 -3.48
CA CYS A 463 -10.34 -13.61 -4.53
C CYS A 463 -11.62 -12.77 -4.60
N GLU A 464 -12.68 -13.12 -3.86
CA GLU A 464 -13.92 -12.33 -3.76
C GLU A 464 -14.24 -11.97 -2.31
N ASP A 465 -14.29 -12.98 -1.43
CA ASP A 465 -14.69 -12.89 -0.04
C ASP A 465 -13.59 -13.36 0.92
N VAL A 466 -13.76 -13.05 2.20
CA VAL A 466 -13.09 -13.77 3.29
C VAL A 466 -14.04 -14.82 3.85
N VAL A 467 -13.80 -16.08 3.50
CA VAL A 467 -14.57 -17.22 3.97
C VAL A 467 -13.95 -17.77 5.26
N TYR A 468 -14.77 -18.05 6.26
CA TYR A 468 -14.34 -18.75 7.46
C TYR A 468 -15.04 -20.10 7.64
N PHE A 469 -14.34 -21.00 8.33
CA PHE A 469 -14.80 -22.31 8.72
C PHE A 469 -14.58 -22.49 10.23
N LEU A 470 -15.62 -22.82 10.97
CA LEU A 470 -15.51 -23.28 12.35
C LEU A 470 -15.49 -24.81 12.37
N GLY A 471 -14.62 -25.39 13.18
CA GLY A 471 -14.48 -26.85 13.22
C GLY A 471 -13.39 -27.35 14.18
N GLU A 472 -12.91 -28.55 13.90
CA GLU A 472 -11.87 -29.23 14.68
C GLU A 472 -10.84 -29.88 13.75
N LEU A 473 -9.58 -29.96 14.20
CA LEU A 473 -8.56 -30.76 13.52
C LEU A 473 -8.73 -32.24 13.89
N ARG A 474 -9.02 -33.10 12.91
CA ARG A 474 -9.18 -34.56 13.09
C ARG A 474 -8.36 -35.30 12.03
N ASP A 475 -7.48 -36.19 12.49
CA ASP A 475 -6.60 -37.00 11.62
C ASP A 475 -5.81 -36.17 10.58
N GLY A 476 -5.35 -34.97 10.99
CA GLY A 476 -4.59 -34.06 10.13
C GLY A 476 -5.42 -33.29 9.09
N ARG A 477 -6.76 -33.34 9.16
CA ARG A 477 -7.70 -32.61 8.31
C ARG A 477 -8.62 -31.71 9.13
N PHE A 478 -9.12 -30.64 8.53
CA PHE A 478 -10.09 -29.77 9.18
C PHE A 478 -11.51 -30.29 8.97
N ALA A 479 -12.14 -30.75 10.05
CA ALA A 479 -13.54 -31.17 10.05
C ALA A 479 -14.43 -29.93 10.26
N VAL A 480 -15.05 -29.46 9.18
CA VAL A 480 -15.92 -28.27 9.16
C VAL A 480 -17.24 -28.58 9.85
N ASP A 481 -17.57 -27.78 10.87
CA ASP A 481 -18.89 -27.73 11.49
C ASP A 481 -19.76 -26.65 10.84
N ARG A 482 -19.21 -25.44 10.63
CA ARG A 482 -19.90 -24.28 10.03
C ARG A 482 -19.01 -23.53 9.05
N ARG A 483 -19.62 -22.92 8.03
CA ARG A 483 -19.00 -22.02 7.03
C ARG A 483 -19.73 -20.67 7.06
N GLY A 484 -19.03 -19.57 6.87
CA GLY A 484 -19.61 -18.23 6.72
C GLY A 484 -18.64 -17.24 6.08
N ILE A 485 -19.08 -16.00 5.96
CA ILE A 485 -18.27 -14.87 5.48
C ILE A 485 -17.87 -14.01 6.69
N LEU A 486 -16.61 -13.59 6.75
CA LEU A 486 -16.06 -12.87 7.90
C LEU A 486 -16.51 -11.40 7.89
N ASP A 487 -16.55 -10.76 6.73
CA ASP A 487 -17.02 -9.39 6.52
C ASP A 487 -17.64 -9.29 5.11
N HIS A 488 -18.76 -8.58 4.98
CA HIS A 488 -19.56 -8.51 3.76
C HIS A 488 -19.33 -7.26 2.90
N GLY A 489 -18.24 -6.52 3.15
CA GLY A 489 -17.87 -5.34 2.35
C GLY A 489 -16.40 -5.35 1.93
N ASP A 490 -15.78 -4.17 1.88
CA ASP A 490 -14.39 -3.98 1.47
C ASP A 490 -13.42 -4.45 2.57
N PHE A 491 -13.25 -5.77 2.70
CA PHE A 491 -12.39 -6.40 3.69
C PHE A 491 -11.78 -7.69 3.13
N TYR A 492 -10.45 -7.80 3.14
CA TYR A 492 -9.73 -8.90 2.52
C TYR A 492 -8.44 -9.27 3.28
N ALA A 493 -7.86 -10.44 2.98
CA ALA A 493 -6.56 -10.91 3.47
C ALA A 493 -6.29 -10.72 4.98
N PRO A 494 -7.19 -11.11 5.89
CA PRO A 494 -6.96 -10.84 7.31
C PRO A 494 -5.84 -11.68 7.90
N GLN A 495 -5.24 -11.16 8.96
CA GLN A 495 -4.30 -11.89 9.80
C GLN A 495 -4.48 -11.46 11.27
N SER A 496 -4.15 -12.36 12.18
CA SER A 496 -4.42 -12.21 13.60
C SER A 496 -3.15 -12.27 14.44
N LEU A 497 -3.11 -11.50 15.53
CA LEU A 497 -2.16 -11.71 16.61
C LEU A 497 -2.83 -12.44 17.78
N ALA A 498 -2.10 -13.35 18.40
CA ALA A 498 -2.45 -13.88 19.71
C ALA A 498 -2.03 -12.89 20.80
N ASP A 499 -2.97 -12.48 21.66
CA ASP A 499 -2.73 -11.62 22.82
C ASP A 499 -3.31 -12.25 24.08
N GLY A 500 -2.55 -13.15 24.70
CA GLY A 500 -3.06 -14.00 25.78
C GLY A 500 -4.10 -14.99 25.25
N ASP A 501 -5.32 -14.92 25.80
CA ASP A 501 -6.43 -15.83 25.43
C ASP A 501 -7.31 -15.29 24.30
N ARG A 502 -6.97 -14.13 23.71
CA ARG A 502 -7.74 -13.54 22.59
C ARG A 502 -6.92 -13.50 21.31
N HIS A 503 -7.63 -13.55 20.19
CA HIS A 503 -7.09 -13.28 18.85
C HIS A 503 -7.58 -11.91 18.39
N VAL A 504 -6.65 -11.02 18.06
CA VAL A 504 -6.95 -9.70 17.51
C VAL A 504 -6.62 -9.71 16.02
N THR A 505 -7.63 -9.53 15.19
CA THR A 505 -7.57 -9.65 13.74
C THR A 505 -7.68 -8.28 13.08
N PHE A 506 -6.86 -8.07 12.06
CA PHE A 506 -6.95 -6.95 11.12
C PHE A 506 -7.18 -7.52 9.73
N GLY A 507 -7.90 -6.81 8.86
CA GLY A 507 -7.98 -7.10 7.43
C GLY A 507 -7.58 -5.89 6.61
N TRP A 508 -7.10 -6.13 5.41
CA TRP A 508 -6.92 -5.08 4.41
C TRP A 508 -8.28 -4.55 3.95
N LEU A 509 -8.38 -3.25 3.76
CA LEU A 509 -9.54 -2.57 3.18
C LEU A 509 -9.19 -2.15 1.74
N PRO A 510 -9.62 -2.93 0.72
CA PRO A 510 -9.38 -2.60 -0.69
C PRO A 510 -9.96 -1.24 -1.07
N GLU A 511 -9.28 -0.51 -1.96
CA GLU A 511 -9.70 0.81 -2.41
C GLU A 511 -11.00 0.78 -3.23
N ALA A 512 -11.86 1.79 -3.04
CA ALA A 512 -13.01 2.05 -3.90
C ALA A 512 -12.76 3.16 -4.93
N ARG A 513 -11.54 3.73 -4.96
CA ARG A 513 -11.05 4.69 -5.95
C ARG A 513 -10.36 3.97 -7.11
N ASP A 514 -10.43 4.49 -8.32
CA ASP A 514 -9.57 4.05 -9.42
C ASP A 514 -8.08 4.41 -9.19
N LEU A 515 -7.21 3.91 -10.08
CA LEU A 515 -5.77 4.09 -9.96
C LEU A 515 -5.36 5.57 -10.06
N ASP A 516 -6.02 6.36 -10.91
CA ASP A 516 -5.70 7.77 -11.11
C ASP A 516 -6.00 8.58 -9.84
N ALA A 517 -7.14 8.33 -9.20
CA ALA A 517 -7.52 8.96 -7.94
C ALA A 517 -6.62 8.52 -6.77
N GLN A 518 -6.16 7.26 -6.75
CA GLN A 518 -5.16 6.79 -5.78
C GLN A 518 -3.81 7.48 -5.99
N TRP A 519 -3.39 7.65 -7.25
CA TRP A 519 -2.17 8.38 -7.61
C TRP A 519 -2.22 9.84 -7.16
N ASP A 520 -3.29 10.55 -7.48
CA ASP A 520 -3.49 11.95 -7.12
C ASP A 520 -3.51 12.15 -5.60
N ALA A 521 -4.02 11.18 -4.84
CA ALA A 521 -4.00 11.21 -3.39
C ALA A 521 -2.61 10.88 -2.80
N GLY A 522 -1.76 10.16 -3.53
CA GLY A 522 -0.44 9.71 -3.08
C GLY A 522 -0.47 8.56 -2.07
N TRP A 523 -1.63 7.97 -1.79
CA TRP A 523 -1.79 6.85 -0.87
C TRP A 523 -2.97 5.95 -1.27
N SER A 524 -2.87 4.67 -0.93
CA SER A 524 -3.85 3.63 -1.23
C SER A 524 -3.89 2.58 -0.13
N GLY A 525 -5.10 2.17 0.24
CA GLY A 525 -5.36 1.09 1.18
C GLY A 525 -5.28 1.49 2.66
N ALA A 526 -5.94 0.71 3.49
CA ALA A 526 -5.94 0.83 4.94
C ALA A 526 -6.14 -0.56 5.57
N LEU A 527 -5.87 -0.70 6.86
CA LEU A 527 -6.30 -1.86 7.64
C LEU A 527 -7.56 -1.55 8.45
N SER A 528 -8.40 -2.56 8.67
CA SER A 528 -9.56 -2.48 9.55
C SER A 528 -9.16 -2.10 10.98
N LEU A 529 -10.14 -1.70 11.77
CA LEU A 529 -10.01 -1.69 13.22
C LEU A 529 -9.61 -3.09 13.74
N PRO A 530 -8.87 -3.17 14.86
CA PRO A 530 -8.60 -4.43 15.53
C PRO A 530 -9.91 -5.09 15.98
N ARG A 531 -10.16 -6.33 15.56
CA ARG A 531 -11.35 -7.11 15.93
C ARG A 531 -10.97 -8.28 16.81
N VAL A 532 -11.76 -8.56 17.84
CA VAL A 532 -11.62 -9.78 18.64
C VAL A 532 -12.56 -10.85 18.10
N LEU A 533 -11.99 -11.97 17.66
CA LEU A 533 -12.73 -13.16 17.24
C LEU A 533 -12.92 -14.12 18.42
N SER A 534 -14.13 -14.65 18.57
CA SER A 534 -14.46 -15.64 19.60
C SER A 534 -15.67 -16.48 19.22
N VAL A 535 -15.93 -17.56 19.96
CA VAL A 535 -17.10 -18.41 19.76
C VAL A 535 -18.14 -18.12 20.84
N GLY A 536 -19.39 -17.86 20.42
CA GLY A 536 -20.50 -17.60 21.32
C GLY A 536 -21.08 -18.88 21.96
N PRO A 537 -21.97 -18.76 22.96
CA PRO A 537 -22.62 -19.92 23.59
C PRO A 537 -23.51 -20.77 22.65
N ASP A 538 -23.94 -20.20 21.51
CA ASP A 538 -24.64 -20.91 20.43
C ASP A 538 -23.69 -21.58 19.43
N GLY A 539 -22.38 -21.52 19.70
CA GLY A 539 -21.31 -22.03 18.87
C GLY A 539 -21.00 -21.18 17.63
N ASP A 540 -21.74 -20.09 17.38
CA ASP A 540 -21.50 -19.20 16.23
C ASP A 540 -20.33 -18.25 16.51
N LEU A 541 -19.72 -17.76 15.43
CA LEU A 541 -18.67 -16.74 15.51
C LEU A 541 -19.21 -15.46 16.17
N ARG A 542 -18.34 -14.79 16.91
CA ARG A 542 -18.51 -13.45 17.45
C ARG A 542 -17.33 -12.61 17.00
N GLN A 543 -17.65 -11.42 16.52
CA GLN A 543 -16.68 -10.45 16.05
C GLN A 543 -17.04 -9.10 16.66
N ARG A 544 -16.09 -8.49 17.37
CA ARG A 544 -16.30 -7.21 18.06
C ARG A 544 -15.05 -6.36 17.90
N PRO A 545 -15.17 -5.02 17.82
CA PRO A 545 -14.01 -4.15 17.94
C PRO A 545 -13.28 -4.43 19.26
N ALA A 546 -11.96 -4.40 19.23
CA ALA A 546 -11.15 -4.51 20.44
C ALA A 546 -11.52 -3.37 21.41
N ALA A 547 -11.49 -3.65 22.72
CA ALA A 547 -11.88 -2.67 23.74
C ALA A 547 -10.98 -1.42 23.71
N GLU A 548 -9.75 -1.57 23.23
CA GLU A 548 -8.77 -0.52 23.03
C GLU A 548 -9.26 0.61 22.11
N VAL A 549 -10.15 0.32 21.14
CA VAL A 549 -10.76 1.32 20.25
C VAL A 549 -11.47 2.42 21.05
N GLU A 550 -12.00 2.11 22.23
CA GLU A 550 -12.64 3.09 23.11
C GLU A 550 -11.68 4.17 23.63
N ARG A 551 -10.36 3.90 23.61
CA ARG A 551 -9.32 4.88 23.99
C ARG A 551 -9.21 6.02 22.98
N LEU A 552 -9.78 5.89 21.78
CA LEU A 552 -9.87 6.95 20.78
C LEU A 552 -11.01 7.93 21.08
N ARG A 553 -11.97 7.60 21.96
CA ARG A 553 -13.07 8.51 22.31
C ARG A 553 -12.52 9.80 22.95
N THR A 554 -12.72 10.93 22.28
CA THR A 554 -12.27 12.26 22.77
C THR A 554 -13.40 13.07 23.35
N GLU A 555 -14.57 13.02 22.73
CA GLU A 555 -15.75 13.77 23.14
C GLU A 555 -17.01 12.92 22.95
N ARG A 556 -17.93 12.95 23.91
CA ARG A 556 -19.24 12.30 23.79
C ARG A 556 -20.27 13.35 23.35
N LEU A 557 -20.67 13.28 22.09
CA LEU A 557 -21.56 14.24 21.43
C LEU A 557 -23.04 13.97 21.74
N LEU A 558 -23.40 12.70 21.95
CA LEU A 558 -24.74 12.26 22.34
C LEU A 558 -24.63 11.10 23.34
N ASP A 559 -25.50 11.06 24.33
CA ASP A 559 -25.43 10.10 25.45
C ASP A 559 -26.79 9.45 25.70
N GLY A 560 -26.91 8.16 25.34
CA GLY A 560 -28.05 7.32 25.68
C GLY A 560 -29.42 7.80 25.19
N ALA A 561 -29.49 8.46 24.03
CA ALA A 561 -30.75 8.99 23.52
C ALA A 561 -31.72 7.86 23.11
N THR A 562 -32.98 7.98 23.52
CA THR A 562 -34.04 7.03 23.16
C THR A 562 -35.23 7.78 22.60
N PHE A 563 -35.72 7.37 21.43
CA PHE A 563 -36.87 7.97 20.78
C PHE A 563 -37.57 7.03 19.79
N GLU A 564 -38.79 7.39 19.43
CA GLU A 564 -39.55 6.76 18.36
C GLU A 564 -39.51 7.64 17.11
N LEU A 565 -39.45 6.99 15.95
CA LEU A 565 -39.59 7.57 14.62
C LEU A 565 -40.93 7.14 14.05
N SER A 566 -41.71 8.11 13.56
CA SER A 566 -42.97 7.87 12.86
C SER A 566 -42.73 7.44 11.40
N ALA A 567 -43.77 6.94 10.73
CA ALA A 567 -43.68 6.57 9.31
C ALA A 567 -43.26 7.76 8.44
N GLY A 568 -42.14 7.61 7.74
CA GLY A 568 -41.54 8.65 6.91
C GLY A 568 -40.87 9.79 7.71
N GLU A 569 -40.81 9.68 9.04
CA GLU A 569 -40.10 10.65 9.86
C GLU A 569 -38.59 10.47 9.66
N ARG A 570 -37.93 11.58 9.35
CA ARG A 570 -36.48 11.69 9.38
C ARG A 570 -36.07 12.67 10.45
N ARG A 571 -35.21 12.21 11.35
CA ARG A 571 -34.64 13.00 12.42
C ARG A 571 -33.16 13.24 12.17
N ARG A 572 -32.83 14.48 11.83
CA ARG A 572 -31.44 14.94 11.86
C ARG A 572 -30.98 15.04 13.31
N LEU A 573 -29.80 14.50 13.59
CA LEU A 573 -29.18 14.59 14.89
C LEU A 573 -28.39 15.90 15.01
N ASP A 574 -28.28 16.44 16.22
CA ASP A 574 -27.40 17.57 16.53
C ASP A 574 -25.95 17.08 16.75
N VAL A 575 -25.47 16.28 15.80
CA VAL A 575 -24.10 15.77 15.74
C VAL A 575 -23.58 15.94 14.32
N ALA A 576 -22.31 16.29 14.19
CA ALA A 576 -21.63 16.41 12.92
C ALA A 576 -20.14 16.05 13.06
N GLY A 577 -19.59 15.38 12.06
CA GLY A 577 -18.17 15.04 12.02
C GLY A 577 -17.83 13.98 10.98
N ARG A 578 -16.53 13.84 10.73
CA ARG A 578 -15.97 12.82 9.83
C ARG A 578 -15.29 11.67 10.56
N THR A 579 -15.08 11.80 11.87
CA THR A 579 -14.47 10.80 12.75
C THR A 579 -15.39 10.50 13.94
N LEU A 580 -16.27 9.51 13.80
CA LEU A 580 -17.36 9.25 14.75
C LEU A 580 -17.47 7.77 15.11
N GLU A 581 -17.92 7.49 16.33
CA GLU A 581 -18.43 6.19 16.76
C GLU A 581 -19.91 6.31 17.09
N PHE A 582 -20.71 5.35 16.65
CA PHE A 582 -22.13 5.20 17.00
C PHE A 582 -22.33 3.89 17.76
N ASP A 583 -23.10 3.93 18.84
CA ASP A 583 -23.59 2.73 19.54
C ASP A 583 -25.09 2.90 19.79
N LEU A 584 -25.92 2.00 19.26
CA LEU A 584 -27.37 2.10 19.31
C LEU A 584 -28.08 0.75 19.16
N GLU A 585 -29.33 0.71 19.62
CA GLU A 585 -30.27 -0.39 19.33
C GLU A 585 -31.45 0.13 18.50
N VAL A 586 -31.78 -0.57 17.41
CA VAL A 586 -32.91 -0.27 16.51
C VAL A 586 -33.95 -1.39 16.57
N ARG A 587 -35.22 -1.04 16.75
CA ARG A 587 -36.36 -1.96 16.63
C ARG A 587 -37.33 -1.46 15.58
N LEU A 588 -37.60 -2.27 14.56
CA LEU A 588 -38.46 -1.89 13.44
C LEU A 588 -39.96 -1.76 13.78
N ARG A 589 -40.43 -2.19 14.97
CA ARG A 589 -41.88 -2.22 15.35
C ARG A 589 -42.80 -2.66 14.21
N ASP A 590 -43.45 -1.74 13.51
CA ASP A 590 -44.26 -1.94 12.29
C ASP A 590 -43.67 -1.29 11.02
N ALA A 591 -42.54 -0.57 11.08
CA ALA A 591 -41.78 -0.05 9.93
C ALA A 591 -41.27 -1.14 9.00
N ALA A 592 -41.28 -0.87 7.70
CA ALA A 592 -40.68 -1.74 6.68
C ALA A 592 -39.14 -1.74 6.76
N ALA A 593 -38.55 -0.60 7.12
CA ALA A 593 -37.12 -0.46 7.35
C ALA A 593 -36.79 0.72 8.26
N ALA A 594 -35.56 0.76 8.74
CA ALA A 594 -34.97 1.92 9.40
C ALA A 594 -33.63 2.28 8.74
N GLU A 595 -33.28 3.56 8.76
CA GLU A 595 -32.07 4.08 8.12
C GLU A 595 -31.22 4.88 9.09
N LEU A 596 -29.90 4.73 9.01
CA LEU A 596 -28.90 5.63 9.53
C LEU A 596 -28.12 6.21 8.35
N SER A 597 -28.19 7.52 8.14
CA SER A 597 -27.40 8.22 7.12
C SER A 597 -26.24 8.96 7.78
N VAL A 598 -25.04 8.82 7.22
CA VAL A 598 -23.80 9.51 7.62
C VAL A 598 -23.21 10.25 6.42
N PHE A 599 -22.26 11.16 6.67
CA PHE A 599 -21.73 12.09 5.67
C PHE A 599 -22.83 12.81 4.90
N GLU A 600 -23.90 13.18 5.59
CA GLU A 600 -25.09 13.75 4.95
C GLU A 600 -24.94 15.27 4.78
N SER A 601 -24.90 15.72 3.53
CA SER A 601 -24.94 17.14 3.18
C SER A 601 -26.29 17.78 3.59
N PRO A 602 -26.36 19.10 3.80
CA PRO A 602 -27.60 19.79 4.18
C PRO A 602 -28.79 19.57 3.22
N ASP A 603 -28.50 19.44 1.92
CA ASP A 603 -29.46 19.16 0.85
C ASP A 603 -29.66 17.65 0.60
N ARG A 604 -28.93 16.78 1.32
CA ARG A 604 -28.87 15.32 1.16
C ARG A 604 -28.39 14.83 -0.21
N ALA A 605 -27.79 15.70 -1.02
CA ALA A 605 -27.23 15.32 -2.32
C ALA A 605 -26.12 14.28 -2.16
N GLU A 606 -25.24 14.47 -1.16
CA GLU A 606 -24.18 13.52 -0.80
C GLU A 606 -24.49 12.92 0.58
N ARG A 607 -24.45 11.59 0.69
CA ARG A 607 -24.70 10.79 1.90
C ARG A 607 -24.33 9.32 1.69
N THR A 608 -23.92 8.65 2.75
CA THR A 608 -23.89 7.18 2.83
C THR A 608 -25.05 6.70 3.71
N THR A 609 -25.85 5.74 3.25
CA THR A 609 -27.04 5.28 4.00
C THR A 609 -26.94 3.80 4.38
N LEU A 610 -26.99 3.52 5.68
CA LEU A 610 -27.19 2.18 6.23
C LEU A 610 -28.69 1.94 6.37
N ARG A 611 -29.23 0.90 5.73
CA ARG A 611 -30.64 0.56 5.72
C ARG A 611 -30.87 -0.85 6.25
N TYR A 612 -31.69 -1.00 7.29
CA TYR A 612 -32.09 -2.31 7.83
C TYR A 612 -33.56 -2.62 7.53
N GLY A 613 -33.81 -3.69 6.80
CA GLY A 613 -35.15 -4.09 6.34
C GLY A 613 -35.80 -5.20 7.17
N ARG A 614 -37.13 -5.36 7.02
CA ARG A 614 -37.91 -6.49 7.56
C ARG A 614 -37.58 -7.84 6.93
N ASP A 615 -36.83 -7.88 5.85
CA ASP A 615 -36.23 -9.10 5.33
C ASP A 615 -35.03 -9.56 6.17
N GLY A 616 -34.56 -8.74 7.10
CA GLY A 616 -33.35 -9.00 7.88
C GLY A 616 -32.09 -8.66 7.11
N GLU A 617 -32.17 -7.86 6.05
CA GLU A 617 -31.00 -7.36 5.33
C GLU A 617 -30.55 -6.01 5.88
N LEU A 618 -29.25 -5.85 6.11
CA LEU A 618 -28.60 -4.56 6.30
C LEU A 618 -27.82 -4.20 5.04
N ALA A 619 -28.09 -3.05 4.45
CA ALA A 619 -27.43 -2.55 3.25
C ALA A 619 -26.70 -1.23 3.51
N VAL A 620 -25.50 -1.08 2.95
CA VAL A 620 -24.76 0.20 2.89
C VAL A 620 -24.81 0.71 1.46
N ASP A 621 -25.57 1.79 1.24
CA ASP A 621 -25.75 2.44 -0.05
C ASP A 621 -24.70 3.54 -0.25
N ARG A 622 -23.81 3.34 -1.22
CA ARG A 622 -22.75 4.27 -1.64
C ARG A 622 -23.11 5.06 -2.91
N THR A 623 -24.29 4.85 -3.50
CA THR A 623 -24.65 5.47 -4.79
C THR A 623 -24.72 7.00 -4.79
N ALA A 624 -24.82 7.60 -3.60
CA ALA A 624 -24.76 9.04 -3.39
C ALA A 624 -23.65 9.43 -2.39
N ALA A 625 -22.64 8.58 -2.17
CA ALA A 625 -21.61 8.82 -1.16
C ALA A 625 -20.48 9.74 -1.62
N SER A 626 -20.36 9.99 -2.93
CA SER A 626 -19.31 10.80 -3.54
C SER A 626 -19.83 11.46 -4.83
N ASP A 627 -19.39 12.69 -5.10
CA ASP A 627 -19.57 13.34 -6.40
C ASP A 627 -18.39 13.06 -7.37
N ASP A 628 -17.33 12.35 -6.93
CA ASP A 628 -16.20 11.96 -7.80
C ASP A 628 -16.53 10.67 -8.56
N SER A 629 -16.58 10.75 -9.89
CA SER A 629 -16.88 9.60 -10.77
C SER A 629 -15.82 8.50 -10.76
N ARG A 630 -14.64 8.77 -10.19
CA ARG A 630 -13.54 7.82 -10.01
C ARG A 630 -13.72 6.93 -8.77
N VAL A 631 -14.79 7.15 -8.01
CA VAL A 631 -15.16 6.38 -6.82
C VAL A 631 -16.31 5.43 -7.15
N THR A 632 -16.24 4.21 -6.61
CA THR A 632 -17.28 3.19 -6.79
C THR A 632 -18.62 3.64 -6.19
N ALA A 633 -19.70 3.51 -6.97
CA ALA A 633 -21.05 3.88 -6.60
C ALA A 633 -21.99 2.66 -6.69
N ASP A 634 -22.12 1.92 -5.59
CA ASP A 634 -22.87 0.66 -5.51
C ASP A 634 -23.59 0.49 -4.14
N THR A 635 -24.06 -0.71 -3.83
CA THR A 635 -24.66 -1.03 -2.53
C THR A 635 -24.15 -2.39 -2.03
N GLN A 636 -23.53 -2.39 -0.86
CA GLN A 636 -23.07 -3.60 -0.16
C GLN A 636 -24.17 -4.10 0.79
N ARG A 637 -24.26 -5.43 1.01
CA ARG A 637 -25.38 -6.03 1.76
C ARG A 637 -24.91 -7.18 2.65
N MET A 638 -25.52 -7.30 3.83
CA MET A 638 -25.36 -8.45 4.72
C MET A 638 -26.68 -8.90 5.33
N ALA A 639 -26.81 -10.21 5.57
CA ALA A 639 -27.97 -10.77 6.27
C ALA A 639 -27.74 -10.72 7.80
N VAL A 640 -28.71 -10.16 8.52
CA VAL A 640 -28.74 -10.03 9.99
C VAL A 640 -30.09 -10.54 10.55
N PRO A 641 -30.38 -11.84 10.48
CA PRO A 641 -31.62 -12.40 11.04
C PRO A 641 -31.52 -12.63 12.56
N PRO A 642 -32.67 -12.69 13.28
CA PRO A 642 -34.02 -12.36 12.82
C PRO A 642 -34.34 -10.86 12.96
N HIS A 643 -35.11 -10.30 12.02
CA HIS A 643 -35.48 -8.88 11.99
C HIS A 643 -36.45 -8.42 13.10
N ASP A 644 -37.15 -9.35 13.72
CA ASP A 644 -38.06 -9.08 14.84
C ASP A 644 -37.31 -8.85 16.17
N GLU A 645 -36.03 -9.23 16.21
CA GLU A 645 -35.15 -8.90 17.33
C GLU A 645 -34.54 -7.51 17.18
N PRO A 646 -34.19 -6.84 18.29
CA PRO A 646 -33.51 -5.55 18.21
C PRO A 646 -32.16 -5.70 17.53
N LEU A 647 -31.89 -4.83 16.56
CA LEU A 647 -30.59 -4.72 15.93
C LEU A 647 -29.70 -3.83 16.80
N SER A 648 -28.67 -4.40 17.42
CA SER A 648 -27.58 -3.64 18.01
C SER A 648 -26.57 -3.29 16.91
N LEU A 649 -26.24 -2.01 16.79
CA LEU A 649 -25.24 -1.50 15.85
C LEU A 649 -24.15 -0.77 16.63
N ARG A 650 -22.90 -1.11 16.29
CA ARG A 650 -21.75 -0.27 16.58
C ARG A 650 -21.08 0.10 15.26
N CYS A 651 -21.04 1.38 14.93
CA CYS A 651 -20.51 1.87 13.66
C CYS A 651 -19.34 2.83 13.89
N PHE A 652 -18.31 2.73 13.06
CA PHE A 652 -17.12 3.59 13.11
C PHE A 652 -16.94 4.31 11.78
N LEU A 653 -16.88 5.63 11.84
CA LEU A 653 -16.70 6.52 10.69
C LEU A 653 -15.31 7.15 10.78
N ASP A 654 -14.47 6.99 9.76
CA ASP A 654 -13.11 7.55 9.71
C ASP A 654 -12.78 8.16 8.35
N ARG A 655 -13.34 9.34 8.07
CA ARG A 655 -13.19 10.11 6.82
C ARG A 655 -13.59 9.35 5.55
N SER A 656 -12.86 8.30 5.19
CA SER A 656 -13.15 7.40 4.07
C SER A 656 -13.51 5.95 4.44
N VAL A 657 -13.63 5.62 5.72
CA VAL A 657 -14.05 4.28 6.18
C VAL A 657 -15.36 4.35 6.96
N LEU A 658 -16.25 3.38 6.70
CA LEU A 658 -17.37 3.02 7.56
C LEU A 658 -17.27 1.54 7.93
N GLU A 659 -17.04 1.22 9.20
CA GLU A 659 -17.14 -0.15 9.72
C GLU A 659 -18.43 -0.34 10.51
N VAL A 660 -19.18 -1.39 10.18
CA VAL A 660 -20.48 -1.70 10.79
C VAL A 660 -20.43 -3.06 11.50
N TYR A 661 -20.66 -3.06 12.80
CA TYR A 661 -20.74 -4.26 13.63
C TYR A 661 -22.18 -4.47 14.09
N ALA A 662 -22.85 -5.47 13.53
CA ALA A 662 -24.23 -5.80 13.86
C ALA A 662 -24.31 -6.99 14.82
N ASN A 663 -25.01 -6.79 15.94
CA ASN A 663 -25.28 -7.79 16.98
C ASN A 663 -24.01 -8.47 17.57
N GLY A 664 -22.82 -7.90 17.34
CA GLY A 664 -21.52 -8.51 17.67
C GLY A 664 -21.25 -9.82 16.95
N ARG A 665 -21.85 -10.02 15.77
CA ARG A 665 -21.79 -11.26 14.96
C ARG A 665 -21.41 -10.99 13.50
N HIS A 666 -22.01 -9.96 12.91
CA HIS A 666 -21.88 -9.66 11.48
C HIS A 666 -21.14 -8.35 11.29
N CYS A 667 -20.26 -8.32 10.29
CA CYS A 667 -19.45 -7.17 9.93
C CYS A 667 -19.68 -6.80 8.47
N LEU A 668 -19.71 -5.50 8.20
CA LEU A 668 -19.66 -4.94 6.86
C LEU A 668 -18.78 -3.69 6.92
N THR A 669 -17.68 -3.72 6.20
CA THR A 669 -16.73 -2.60 6.08
C THR A 669 -16.88 -1.93 4.74
N SER A 670 -16.86 -0.61 4.67
CA SER A 670 -17.10 0.11 3.43
C SER A 670 -16.12 1.25 3.26
N ARG A 671 -15.48 1.32 2.10
CA ARG A 671 -14.73 2.49 1.64
C ARG A 671 -15.68 3.48 0.97
N ILE A 672 -15.62 4.74 1.41
CA ILE A 672 -16.49 5.83 1.00
C ILE A 672 -15.68 7.11 0.87
N TYR A 673 -15.97 7.99 -0.09
CA TYR A 673 -15.14 9.18 -0.34
C TYR A 673 -16.01 10.44 -0.52
N PRO A 674 -16.60 10.95 0.58
CA PRO A 674 -17.39 12.18 0.51
C PRO A 674 -16.50 13.36 0.13
N THR A 675 -16.91 14.05 -0.93
CA THR A 675 -16.18 15.12 -1.61
C THR A 675 -16.54 16.52 -1.10
N ARG A 676 -17.70 16.68 -0.46
CA ARG A 676 -18.14 17.99 0.03
C ARG A 676 -17.74 18.19 1.49
N ASP A 677 -17.18 19.37 1.77
CA ASP A 677 -16.81 19.78 3.13
C ASP A 677 -18.02 19.83 4.09
N ASP A 678 -19.23 20.06 3.56
CA ASP A 678 -20.47 20.15 4.33
C ASP A 678 -21.19 18.80 4.52
N SER A 679 -20.67 17.71 3.95
CA SER A 679 -21.13 16.33 4.14
C SER A 679 -20.65 15.75 5.46
N VAL A 680 -21.15 16.30 6.56
CA VAL A 680 -20.77 15.91 7.93
C VAL A 680 -21.97 15.55 8.80
N GLY A 681 -23.19 15.63 8.27
CA GLY A 681 -24.43 15.41 9.01
C GLY A 681 -24.74 13.94 9.25
N VAL A 682 -25.58 13.70 10.26
CA VAL A 682 -26.12 12.38 10.58
C VAL A 682 -27.64 12.47 10.73
N SER A 683 -28.37 11.51 10.15
CA SER A 683 -29.81 11.39 10.35
C SER A 683 -30.27 9.94 10.53
N LEU A 684 -31.39 9.77 11.24
CA LEU A 684 -32.10 8.49 11.36
C LEU A 684 -33.50 8.62 10.78
N ALA A 685 -34.00 7.57 10.13
CA ALA A 685 -35.36 7.53 9.59
C ALA A 685 -36.04 6.16 9.75
N ALA A 686 -37.37 6.17 9.64
CA ALA A 686 -38.19 4.97 9.57
C ALA A 686 -39.08 5.00 8.32
N ASP A 687 -39.06 3.91 7.57
CA ASP A 687 -39.83 3.75 6.34
C ASP A 687 -41.08 2.94 6.59
N ASP A 688 -42.22 3.43 6.07
CA ASP A 688 -43.50 2.73 6.04
C ASP A 688 -43.90 2.07 7.38
N GLY A 689 -43.77 2.80 8.48
CA GLY A 689 -44.22 2.43 9.83
C GLY A 689 -43.35 3.06 10.91
N ARG A 690 -43.49 2.64 12.17
CA ARG A 690 -42.74 3.22 13.29
C ARG A 690 -41.51 2.39 13.61
N ALA A 691 -40.41 3.02 13.97
CA ALA A 691 -39.24 2.35 14.54
C ALA A 691 -38.84 3.00 15.87
N THR A 692 -38.21 2.23 16.76
CA THR A 692 -37.65 2.76 18.01
C THR A 692 -36.12 2.71 17.94
N VAL A 693 -35.48 3.83 18.25
CA VAL A 693 -34.03 3.91 18.50
C VAL A 693 -33.82 4.01 20.01
N ARG A 694 -32.91 3.21 20.55
CA ARG A 694 -32.59 3.16 21.98
C ARG A 694 -31.11 3.29 22.22
N ASP A 695 -30.80 3.83 23.38
CA ASP A 695 -29.44 3.93 23.94
C ASP A 695 -28.40 4.56 22.98
N LEU A 696 -28.86 5.39 22.03
CA LEU A 696 -28.01 5.99 21.01
C LEU A 696 -26.99 6.91 21.68
N SER A 697 -25.73 6.52 21.55
CA SER A 697 -24.57 7.28 21.99
C SER A 697 -23.66 7.53 20.80
N VAL A 698 -23.09 8.73 20.75
CA VAL A 698 -22.19 9.16 19.67
C VAL A 698 -20.95 9.78 20.27
N TRP A 699 -19.78 9.33 19.82
CA TRP A 699 -18.49 9.89 20.22
C TRP A 699 -17.74 10.44 19.02
N ARG A 700 -17.01 11.53 19.24
CA ARG A 700 -15.91 11.93 18.37
C ARG A 700 -14.69 11.09 18.70
N LEU A 701 -14.04 10.57 17.67
CA LEU A 701 -12.79 9.82 17.80
C LEU A 701 -11.58 10.69 17.46
N GLY A 702 -10.50 10.50 18.21
CA GLY A 702 -9.20 11.14 17.98
C GLY A 702 -8.31 10.33 17.05
N ASP A 703 -7.14 10.88 16.75
CA ASP A 703 -6.22 10.32 15.76
C ASP A 703 -5.44 9.11 16.31
N GLY A 704 -5.26 8.11 15.44
CA GLY A 704 -4.35 6.98 15.65
C GLY A 704 -2.90 7.32 15.37
N TYR A 705 -2.60 8.37 14.59
CA TYR A 705 -1.22 8.84 14.33
C TYR A 705 -1.00 10.24 14.93
N PRO A 706 -0.70 10.35 16.24
CA PRO A 706 -0.54 11.65 16.87
C PRO A 706 0.67 12.41 16.31
N ARG A 707 0.49 13.70 16.02
CA ARG A 707 1.55 14.58 15.45
C ARG A 707 2.76 14.78 16.36
N SER A 708 2.59 14.56 17.66
CA SER A 708 3.68 14.51 18.64
C SER A 708 3.69 13.12 19.27
N PRO A 709 4.85 12.45 19.37
CA PRO A 709 4.92 11.23 20.14
C PRO A 709 4.43 11.52 21.58
N PRO A 710 3.62 10.64 22.19
CA PRO A 710 3.38 10.76 23.61
C PRO A 710 4.74 10.75 24.32
N ASP A 711 5.00 11.74 25.18
CA ASP A 711 6.25 11.88 25.94
C ASP A 711 6.71 10.48 26.42
N GLU A 712 7.89 10.04 25.96
CA GLU A 712 8.57 8.86 26.52
C GLU A 712 8.76 9.12 28.01
N ARG A 713 7.92 8.52 28.86
CA ARG A 713 7.95 8.66 30.31
C ARG A 713 8.25 7.35 31.00
#